data_AF-A0A2G8DI97-F1
#
_entry.id   AF-A0A2G8DI97-F1
#
_cell.length_a   1.000
_cell.length_b   1.000
_cell.length_c   1.000
_cell.angle_alpha   90.00
_cell.angle_beta   90.00
_cell.angle_gamma   90.00
#
_symmetry.space_group_name_H-M   'P 1'
#
loop_
_entity.id
_entity.type
_entity.pdbx_description
1 polymer ?
#
loop_
_entity_poly.entity_id
_entity_poly.type
_entity_poly.pdbx_seq_one_letter_code
_entity_poly.pdbx_strand_id
1 'polypeptide(L)'
;MSVKKHVIDFETIVYLFLTLFIPLFVTKGFTHEPSTGKHLFYVIGFTIIFLSLLIRKKEISVEFGDVHLAFFGIGIAALLSLIVVSMDNPQYLRYSLEIALYVVFLSFTAVYISNKWNTIEKLEIVMIFFVIGAAVVAFDALLNFYLGVDIFLGKVGEPFARASARSTIGNPNFVSDYMGMTIPMIFYFLISRKPLGFLLKRHVGQLIFKITLLIFLIPMISSVFVSQTRTVITAIFVGNVLFLVLYFFLKKGKKREVLEDSESRKLGRVSLVFFVLALIIIAVLSYLYLTPSPLSGDGRINITARLEYAITSSGSWNERFSAWYNSIFQWLESENKLRIPFGSGIGTFQLYHLLYSPDVLQHSPYFMPVWNNFKRTHNDYVQGLGEMGLIGFLFIVLLVGLLVFRYLKNLLKIDNRRDLLLYGSLGAGIFSLAVHSFFEFPLHMQPNLMLAVFLGSVVVGKYFNPDLKNKKISRLPFAVVIMVLAGVLIFLKTSAFIGEGFFRIGQTNQQYYLAYYNQAQSLNIKALEQAKNEINSYAGNYAYLKDVTSYMSAKGSEIRSKYPGASQIDLLELAEKDRQSEVRKLLDEIDNRINQYNFYLARSGEYYEKAIENFKFSNRVYPVFGKPLWYIAGLGTKTQRLETAKDNPELMKSILTGKDEYSSDIISEFKGNPKIIPVHRTTIRTLPFRDFFEKNISVFDNPEYVSGLQLYFITQIQMILDAADYYESSVILFSERQTPRILGRLYTSINSELKKYYSFINSRETMMTAAFGESGEFRQLLIDLVYESADRAIYWFDMAISLLPGTWNRYPDWEDIYIEYMSSIPSILDSNEERKLKILEVAEKHVWACENMGPEAPVETLQFAIQWGKSNLSNGELIDFEQSLKKIYEEVVSLNTDLLEKSPNIPQDTAERIRSLISLYEAL
;
A
#
# COMPACT_ATOMS: atom_id res chain seq x y z
N MET A 1 -31.28 -47.52 -18.08
CA MET A 1 -29.87 -47.20 -18.43
C MET A 1 -29.22 -46.41 -17.29
N SER A 2 -28.32 -47.03 -16.52
CA SER A 2 -27.59 -46.33 -15.45
C SER A 2 -26.57 -45.38 -16.08
N VAL A 3 -26.82 -44.09 -16.04
CA VAL A 3 -25.84 -43.07 -16.45
C VAL A 3 -24.62 -43.23 -15.54
N LYS A 4 -23.49 -43.71 -16.07
CA LYS A 4 -22.20 -43.68 -15.38
C LYS A 4 -21.94 -42.22 -14.99
N LYS A 5 -22.03 -41.88 -13.71
CA LYS A 5 -21.61 -40.56 -13.22
C LYS A 5 -20.11 -40.45 -13.40
N HIS A 6 -19.67 -39.69 -14.39
CA HIS A 6 -18.25 -39.37 -14.57
C HIS A 6 -17.74 -38.64 -13.32
N VAL A 7 -16.63 -39.11 -12.75
CA VAL A 7 -15.96 -38.50 -11.59
C VAL A 7 -15.42 -37.11 -11.93
N ILE A 8 -14.95 -36.95 -13.17
CA ILE A 8 -14.44 -35.69 -13.74
C ILE A 8 -15.41 -35.25 -14.83
N ASP A 9 -16.07 -34.12 -14.59
CA ASP A 9 -16.89 -33.41 -15.57
C ASP A 9 -16.28 -32.04 -15.87
N PHE A 10 -16.86 -31.32 -16.85
CA PHE A 10 -16.35 -30.00 -17.26
C PHE A 10 -16.18 -29.03 -16.09
N GLU A 11 -17.17 -28.91 -15.20
CA GLU A 11 -17.05 -27.97 -14.08
C GLU A 11 -15.95 -28.40 -13.11
N THR A 12 -15.71 -29.71 -12.96
CA THR A 12 -14.57 -30.23 -12.20
C THR A 12 -13.25 -29.82 -12.82
N ILE A 13 -13.09 -29.94 -14.15
CA ILE A 13 -11.87 -29.53 -14.85
C ILE A 13 -11.59 -28.03 -14.64
N VAL A 14 -12.62 -27.19 -14.79
CA VAL A 14 -12.48 -25.74 -14.57
C VAL A 14 -12.05 -25.44 -13.14
N TYR A 15 -12.68 -26.07 -12.14
CA TYR A 15 -12.32 -25.85 -10.74
C TYR A 15 -10.88 -26.30 -10.44
N LEU A 16 -10.46 -27.47 -10.95
CA LEU A 16 -9.09 -27.97 -10.79
C LEU A 16 -8.07 -27.02 -11.43
N PHE A 17 -8.39 -26.45 -12.59
CA PHE A 17 -7.56 -25.39 -13.18
C PHE A 17 -7.43 -24.20 -12.23
N LEU A 18 -8.53 -23.72 -11.63
CA LEU A 18 -8.49 -22.59 -10.68
C LEU A 18 -7.61 -22.89 -9.46
N THR A 19 -7.65 -24.11 -8.92
CA THR A 19 -6.83 -24.50 -7.76
C THR A 19 -5.31 -24.40 -7.99
N LEU A 20 -4.86 -24.48 -9.25
CA LEU A 20 -3.46 -24.28 -9.63
C LEU A 20 -3.21 -22.87 -10.13
N PHE A 21 -4.09 -22.36 -10.98
CA PHE A 21 -3.92 -21.06 -11.63
C PHE A 21 -3.93 -19.91 -10.63
N ILE A 22 -4.90 -19.87 -9.70
CA ILE A 22 -5.04 -18.76 -8.74
C ILE A 22 -3.79 -18.58 -7.84
N PRO A 23 -3.26 -19.62 -7.17
CA PRO A 23 -2.05 -19.43 -6.37
C PRO A 23 -0.82 -19.05 -7.21
N LEU A 24 -0.72 -19.52 -8.46
CA LEU A 24 0.46 -19.31 -9.32
C LEU A 24 0.37 -18.07 -10.23
N PHE A 25 -0.81 -17.45 -10.34
CA PHE A 25 -1.00 -16.31 -11.22
C PHE A 25 -0.31 -15.06 -10.68
N VAL A 26 0.57 -14.48 -11.49
CA VAL A 26 1.18 -13.17 -11.25
C VAL A 26 1.58 -12.53 -12.59
N THR A 27 1.52 -11.20 -12.67
CA THR A 27 1.98 -10.42 -13.82
C THR A 27 3.13 -9.52 -13.41
N LYS A 28 4.33 -9.78 -13.95
CA LYS A 28 5.54 -9.05 -13.60
C LYS A 28 5.39 -7.55 -13.89
N GLY A 29 5.59 -6.72 -12.88
CA GLY A 29 5.59 -5.26 -13.00
C GLY A 29 4.22 -4.63 -13.26
N PHE A 30 3.12 -5.39 -13.23
CA PHE A 30 1.79 -4.86 -13.57
C PHE A 30 0.94 -4.51 -12.34
N THR A 31 0.93 -5.29 -11.26
CA THR A 31 0.15 -4.92 -10.04
C THR A 31 1.05 -4.68 -8.82
N HIS A 32 0.57 -3.88 -7.86
CA HIS A 32 1.13 -3.77 -6.52
C HIS A 32 0.74 -4.96 -5.65
N GLU A 33 -0.54 -5.29 -5.67
CA GLU A 33 -1.12 -6.36 -4.88
C GLU A 33 -1.30 -7.58 -5.78
N PRO A 34 -0.62 -8.70 -5.50
CA PRO A 34 -0.75 -9.91 -6.30
C PRO A 34 -2.17 -10.52 -6.23
N SER A 35 -3.05 -10.04 -5.36
CA SER A 35 -4.42 -10.52 -5.17
C SER A 35 -5.42 -9.96 -6.20
N THR A 36 -5.24 -8.73 -6.71
CA THR A 36 -6.23 -8.05 -7.55
C THR A 36 -6.65 -8.89 -8.76
N GLY A 37 -5.67 -9.35 -9.56
CA GLY A 37 -5.94 -10.22 -10.71
C GLY A 37 -6.51 -11.58 -10.31
N LYS A 38 -6.08 -12.13 -9.17
CA LYS A 38 -6.56 -13.44 -8.69
C LYS A 38 -8.05 -13.41 -8.35
N HIS A 39 -8.55 -12.33 -7.74
CA HIS A 39 -10.00 -12.17 -7.49
C HIS A 39 -10.80 -12.17 -8.80
N LEU A 40 -10.32 -11.46 -9.83
CA LEU A 40 -10.95 -11.44 -11.16
C LEU A 40 -11.08 -12.85 -11.74
N PHE A 41 -9.97 -13.62 -11.77
CA PHE A 41 -9.99 -14.96 -12.35
C PHE A 41 -10.81 -15.96 -11.56
N TYR A 42 -10.96 -15.77 -10.24
CA TYR A 42 -11.91 -16.54 -9.45
C TYR A 42 -13.36 -16.30 -9.91
N VAL A 43 -13.75 -15.03 -10.11
CA VAL A 43 -15.10 -14.69 -10.61
C VAL A 43 -15.31 -15.26 -12.01
N ILE A 44 -14.35 -15.08 -12.93
CA ILE A 44 -14.43 -15.63 -14.30
C ILE A 44 -14.60 -17.14 -14.27
N GLY A 45 -13.75 -17.84 -13.51
CA GLY A 45 -13.80 -19.30 -13.40
C GLY A 45 -15.12 -19.82 -12.87
N PHE A 46 -15.65 -19.22 -11.80
CA PHE A 46 -16.95 -19.59 -11.27
C PHE A 46 -18.11 -19.20 -12.18
N THR A 47 -17.99 -18.12 -12.94
CA THR A 47 -18.97 -17.74 -13.97
C THR A 47 -19.05 -18.81 -15.05
N ILE A 48 -17.92 -19.33 -15.52
CA ILE A 48 -17.87 -20.45 -16.48
C ILE A 48 -18.52 -21.70 -15.88
N ILE A 49 -18.26 -22.00 -14.61
CA ILE A 49 -18.90 -23.12 -13.90
C ILE A 49 -20.42 -22.93 -13.83
N PHE A 50 -20.90 -21.77 -13.43
CA PHE A 50 -22.33 -21.47 -13.34
C PHE A 50 -23.00 -21.52 -14.71
N LEU A 51 -22.38 -20.94 -15.75
CA LEU A 51 -22.87 -21.02 -17.13
C LEU A 51 -23.02 -22.48 -17.61
N SER A 52 -22.05 -23.35 -17.34
CA SER A 52 -22.14 -24.78 -17.66
C SER A 52 -23.33 -25.45 -16.98
N LEU A 53 -23.56 -25.15 -15.69
CA LEU A 53 -24.71 -25.67 -14.96
C LEU A 53 -26.04 -25.20 -15.55
N LEU A 54 -26.13 -23.91 -15.88
CA LEU A 54 -27.33 -23.30 -16.45
C LEU A 54 -27.66 -23.94 -17.80
N ILE A 55 -26.67 -24.19 -18.66
CA ILE A 55 -26.88 -24.81 -19.98
C ILE A 55 -27.40 -26.24 -19.84
N ARG A 56 -26.84 -27.03 -18.91
CA ARG A 56 -27.08 -28.47 -18.80
C ARG A 56 -28.35 -28.85 -18.04
N LYS A 57 -28.83 -28.01 -17.13
CA LYS A 57 -29.94 -28.35 -16.23
C LYS A 57 -31.16 -27.48 -16.47
N LYS A 58 -32.35 -28.10 -16.60
CA LYS A 58 -33.63 -27.38 -16.68
C LYS A 58 -34.09 -26.83 -15.33
N GLU A 59 -33.83 -27.56 -14.24
CA GLU A 59 -34.07 -27.13 -12.85
C GLU A 59 -32.78 -27.27 -12.04
N ILE A 60 -32.55 -26.34 -11.11
CA ILE A 60 -31.38 -26.36 -10.24
C ILE A 60 -31.82 -26.78 -8.85
N SER A 61 -31.45 -28.01 -8.46
CA SER A 61 -31.63 -28.51 -7.10
C SER A 61 -30.43 -28.06 -6.27
N VAL A 62 -30.69 -27.33 -5.19
CA VAL A 62 -29.66 -26.83 -4.26
C VAL A 62 -29.97 -27.35 -2.87
N GLU A 63 -28.99 -28.00 -2.25
CA GLU A 63 -29.03 -28.42 -0.85
C GLU A 63 -28.28 -27.40 0.00
N PHE A 64 -28.93 -26.88 1.05
CA PHE A 64 -28.35 -25.86 1.92
C PHE A 64 -28.74 -26.09 3.38
N GLY A 65 -28.07 -25.37 4.28
CA GLY A 65 -28.27 -25.47 5.73
C GLY A 65 -27.93 -24.15 6.42
N ASP A 66 -28.07 -24.10 7.74
CA ASP A 66 -28.02 -22.84 8.50
C ASP A 66 -26.66 -22.13 8.40
N VAL A 67 -25.56 -22.88 8.25
CA VAL A 67 -24.22 -22.32 8.00
C VAL A 67 -24.18 -21.53 6.68
N HIS A 68 -24.80 -22.04 5.62
CA HIS A 68 -24.87 -21.33 4.34
C HIS A 68 -25.70 -20.04 4.48
N LEU A 69 -26.80 -20.09 5.24
CA LEU A 69 -27.64 -18.93 5.49
C LEU A 69 -26.91 -17.86 6.31
N ALA A 70 -26.13 -18.25 7.31
CA ALA A 70 -25.29 -17.33 8.08
C ALA A 70 -24.26 -16.64 7.17
N PHE A 71 -23.65 -17.37 6.22
CA PHE A 71 -22.70 -16.77 5.27
C PHE A 71 -23.39 -15.78 4.32
N PHE A 72 -24.59 -16.11 3.80
CA PHE A 72 -25.40 -15.14 3.07
C PHE A 72 -25.76 -13.92 3.92
N GLY A 73 -26.00 -14.11 5.22
CA GLY A 73 -26.21 -13.03 6.19
C GLY A 73 -25.04 -12.04 6.25
N ILE A 74 -23.79 -12.54 6.21
CA ILE A 74 -22.59 -11.68 6.09
C ILE A 74 -22.62 -10.90 4.76
N GLY A 75 -22.98 -11.55 3.64
CA GLY A 75 -23.15 -10.87 2.35
C GLY A 75 -24.22 -9.77 2.37
N ILE A 76 -25.35 -10.01 3.05
CA ILE A 76 -26.40 -9.00 3.25
C ILE A 76 -25.88 -7.86 4.13
N ALA A 77 -25.20 -8.16 5.23
CA ALA A 77 -24.61 -7.13 6.09
C ALA A 77 -23.59 -6.25 5.34
N ALA A 78 -22.77 -6.86 4.48
CA ALA A 78 -21.84 -6.13 3.62
C ALA A 78 -22.57 -5.18 2.66
N LEU A 79 -23.71 -5.60 2.07
CA LEU A 79 -24.54 -4.71 1.24
C LEU A 79 -25.21 -3.60 2.06
N LEU A 80 -25.67 -3.88 3.28
CA LEU A 80 -26.28 -2.89 4.17
C LEU A 80 -25.27 -1.83 4.61
N SER A 81 -24.00 -2.22 4.80
CA SER A 81 -22.91 -1.27 5.12
C SER A 81 -22.72 -0.17 4.07
N LEU A 82 -23.15 -0.41 2.82
CA LEU A 82 -23.07 0.58 1.74
C LEU A 82 -23.97 1.80 1.97
N ILE A 83 -25.00 1.68 2.80
CA ILE A 83 -25.85 2.81 3.20
C ILE A 83 -24.98 3.87 3.88
N VAL A 84 -24.12 3.46 4.81
CA VAL A 84 -23.21 4.36 5.51
C VAL A 84 -22.20 4.97 4.53
N VAL A 85 -21.59 4.17 3.66
CA VAL A 85 -20.65 4.69 2.66
C VAL A 85 -21.29 5.73 1.75
N SER A 86 -22.54 5.52 1.35
CA SER A 86 -23.29 6.47 0.51
C SER A 86 -23.59 7.81 1.19
N MET A 87 -23.47 7.89 2.52
CA MET A 87 -23.63 9.12 3.29
C MET A 87 -22.28 9.75 3.63
N ASP A 88 -21.34 8.94 4.11
CA ASP A 88 -20.05 9.40 4.60
C ASP A 88 -19.12 9.78 3.45
N ASN A 89 -19.07 8.95 2.40
CA ASN A 89 -18.22 9.16 1.23
C ASN A 89 -18.79 8.49 -0.04
N PRO A 90 -19.77 9.13 -0.70
CA PRO A 90 -20.40 8.59 -1.91
C PRO A 90 -19.41 8.30 -3.04
N GLN A 91 -18.33 9.09 -3.17
CA GLN A 91 -17.30 8.89 -4.17
C GLN A 91 -16.56 7.55 -4.00
N TYR A 92 -16.45 7.03 -2.77
CA TYR A 92 -15.80 5.74 -2.47
C TYR A 92 -16.75 4.53 -2.58
N LEU A 93 -18.04 4.76 -2.83
CA LEU A 93 -19.08 3.71 -2.84
C LEU A 93 -18.76 2.55 -3.78
N ARG A 94 -18.19 2.83 -4.96
CA ARG A 94 -17.85 1.79 -5.95
C ARG A 94 -16.82 0.78 -5.40
N TYR A 95 -15.86 1.22 -4.60
CA TYR A 95 -14.87 0.33 -3.98
C TYR A 95 -15.55 -0.64 -2.99
N SER A 96 -16.37 -0.08 -2.10
CA SER A 96 -17.08 -0.85 -1.09
C SER A 96 -18.12 -1.79 -1.72
N LEU A 97 -18.83 -1.34 -2.76
CA LEU A 97 -19.77 -2.14 -3.52
C LEU A 97 -19.11 -3.36 -4.17
N GLU A 98 -17.93 -3.17 -4.76
CA GLU A 98 -17.16 -4.27 -5.36
C GLU A 98 -16.87 -5.38 -4.32
N ILE A 99 -16.46 -5.00 -3.11
CA ILE A 99 -16.17 -5.95 -2.03
C ILE A 99 -17.46 -6.60 -1.52
N ALA A 100 -18.54 -5.83 -1.29
CA ALA A 100 -19.81 -6.35 -0.83
C ALA A 100 -20.40 -7.40 -1.80
N LEU A 101 -20.44 -7.07 -3.10
CA LEU A 101 -20.88 -8.00 -4.14
C LEU A 101 -19.99 -9.24 -4.21
N TYR A 102 -18.69 -9.09 -3.96
CA TYR A 102 -17.76 -10.21 -3.93
C TYR A 102 -18.05 -11.17 -2.78
N VAL A 103 -18.36 -10.68 -1.58
CA VAL A 103 -18.77 -11.51 -0.42
C VAL A 103 -20.08 -12.26 -0.72
N VAL A 104 -21.06 -11.61 -1.36
CA VAL A 104 -22.30 -12.27 -1.81
C VAL A 104 -21.99 -13.37 -2.83
N PHE A 105 -21.13 -13.09 -3.81
CA PHE A 105 -20.71 -14.08 -4.80
C PHE A 105 -20.01 -15.28 -4.16
N LEU A 106 -19.14 -15.05 -3.16
CA LEU A 106 -18.49 -16.12 -2.41
C LEU A 106 -19.51 -17.03 -1.71
N SER A 107 -20.60 -16.49 -1.16
CA SER A 107 -21.69 -17.27 -0.56
C SER A 107 -22.34 -18.22 -1.57
N PHE A 108 -22.56 -17.78 -2.82
CA PHE A 108 -23.03 -18.65 -3.89
C PHE A 108 -22.01 -19.73 -4.27
N THR A 109 -20.71 -19.39 -4.33
CA THR A 109 -19.66 -20.37 -4.61
C THR A 109 -19.55 -21.42 -3.51
N ALA A 110 -19.73 -21.04 -2.24
CA ALA A 110 -19.71 -21.95 -1.10
C ALA A 110 -20.84 -22.99 -1.19
N VAL A 111 -22.06 -22.55 -1.49
CA VAL A 111 -23.19 -23.45 -1.75
C VAL A 111 -22.93 -24.37 -2.93
N TYR A 112 -22.34 -23.86 -4.01
CA TYR A 112 -21.99 -24.71 -5.16
C TYR A 112 -20.99 -25.82 -4.77
N ILE A 113 -19.89 -25.45 -4.10
CA ILE A 113 -18.84 -26.37 -3.65
C ILE A 113 -19.44 -27.44 -2.73
N SER A 114 -20.29 -27.03 -1.77
CA SER A 114 -20.90 -27.93 -0.78
C SER A 114 -21.83 -28.99 -1.41
N ASN A 115 -22.39 -28.70 -2.58
CA ASN A 115 -23.23 -29.62 -3.35
C ASN A 115 -22.45 -30.47 -4.36
N LYS A 116 -21.42 -29.89 -5.00
CA LYS A 116 -20.69 -30.50 -6.12
C LYS A 116 -19.78 -31.65 -5.68
N TRP A 117 -19.07 -31.48 -4.57
CA TRP A 117 -18.08 -32.43 -4.05
C TRP A 117 -18.73 -33.43 -3.10
N ASN A 118 -19.64 -34.22 -3.64
CA ASN A 118 -20.52 -35.11 -2.90
C ASN A 118 -20.04 -36.56 -2.82
N THR A 119 -18.82 -36.87 -3.26
CA THR A 119 -18.20 -38.20 -3.11
C THR A 119 -16.75 -38.04 -2.70
N ILE A 120 -16.21 -39.06 -2.04
CA ILE A 120 -14.83 -39.06 -1.57
C ILE A 120 -13.82 -38.94 -2.72
N GLU A 121 -14.08 -39.56 -3.86
CA GLU A 121 -13.19 -39.52 -5.02
C GLU A 121 -13.01 -38.08 -5.52
N LYS A 122 -14.10 -37.31 -5.59
CA LYS A 122 -14.04 -35.91 -6.00
C LYS A 122 -13.29 -35.06 -4.99
N LEU A 123 -13.55 -35.26 -3.70
CA LEU A 123 -12.86 -34.54 -2.63
C LEU A 123 -11.35 -34.78 -2.68
N GLU A 124 -10.94 -36.04 -2.82
CA GLU A 124 -9.54 -36.43 -2.93
C GLU A 124 -8.85 -35.81 -4.16
N ILE A 125 -9.53 -35.77 -5.32
CA ILE A 125 -8.98 -35.13 -6.53
C ILE A 125 -8.76 -33.63 -6.29
N VAL A 126 -9.74 -32.92 -5.72
CA VAL A 126 -9.61 -31.49 -5.49
C VAL A 126 -8.52 -31.20 -4.45
N MET A 127 -8.47 -31.97 -3.36
CA MET A 127 -7.44 -31.83 -2.33
C MET A 127 -6.03 -32.06 -2.88
N ILE A 128 -5.81 -33.06 -3.73
CA ILE A 128 -4.46 -33.29 -4.28
C ILE A 128 -4.03 -32.14 -5.19
N PHE A 129 -4.94 -31.49 -5.92
CA PHE A 129 -4.61 -30.32 -6.71
C PHE A 129 -4.24 -29.11 -5.86
N PHE A 130 -4.92 -28.89 -4.72
CA PHE A 130 -4.48 -27.89 -3.73
C PHE A 130 -3.09 -28.21 -3.18
N VAL A 131 -2.81 -29.48 -2.87
CA VAL A 131 -1.48 -29.93 -2.40
C VAL A 131 -0.40 -29.71 -3.47
N ILE A 132 -0.68 -30.01 -4.74
CA ILE A 132 0.25 -29.75 -5.85
C ILE A 132 0.54 -28.24 -5.96
N GLY A 133 -0.51 -27.40 -5.95
CA GLY A 133 -0.35 -25.95 -5.98
C GLY A 133 0.47 -25.44 -4.79
N ALA A 134 0.22 -25.97 -3.59
CA ALA A 134 0.98 -25.62 -2.38
C ALA A 134 2.45 -26.05 -2.46
N ALA A 135 2.74 -27.23 -3.01
CA ALA A 135 4.12 -27.69 -3.20
C ALA A 135 4.90 -26.77 -4.16
N VAL A 136 4.28 -26.32 -5.25
CA VAL A 136 4.90 -25.38 -6.20
C VAL A 136 5.16 -24.02 -5.54
N VAL A 137 4.16 -23.46 -4.85
CA VAL A 137 4.30 -22.20 -4.10
C VAL A 137 5.38 -22.31 -3.03
N ALA A 138 5.43 -23.43 -2.30
CA ALA A 138 6.43 -23.64 -1.26
C ALA A 138 7.85 -23.71 -1.83
N PHE A 139 8.01 -24.43 -2.95
CA PHE A 139 9.29 -24.51 -3.65
C PHE A 139 9.74 -23.15 -4.16
N ASP A 140 8.85 -22.39 -4.79
CA ASP A 140 9.13 -21.03 -5.26
C ASP A 140 9.47 -20.06 -4.10
N ALA A 141 8.76 -20.14 -2.97
CA ALA A 141 9.10 -19.36 -1.77
C ALA A 141 10.52 -19.65 -1.25
N LEU A 142 10.97 -20.91 -1.33
CA LEU A 142 12.34 -21.28 -0.98
C LEU A 142 13.36 -20.76 -1.99
N LEU A 143 13.04 -20.77 -3.29
CA LEU A 143 13.88 -20.12 -4.30
C LEU A 143 14.02 -18.62 -4.01
N ASN A 144 12.91 -17.95 -3.66
CA ASN A 144 12.97 -16.53 -3.34
C ASN A 144 13.85 -16.27 -2.12
N PHE A 145 13.72 -17.12 -1.09
CA PHE A 145 14.49 -16.95 0.12
C PHE A 145 15.97 -17.25 -0.09
N TYR A 146 16.34 -18.40 -0.67
CA TYR A 146 17.74 -18.80 -0.76
C TYR A 146 18.50 -18.11 -1.91
N LEU A 147 17.83 -17.82 -3.02
CA LEU A 147 18.47 -17.29 -4.23
C LEU A 147 18.05 -15.85 -4.54
N GLY A 148 17.02 -15.31 -3.88
CA GLY A 148 16.47 -14.00 -4.25
C GLY A 148 15.68 -14.01 -5.56
N VAL A 149 15.31 -15.19 -6.07
CA VAL A 149 14.69 -15.38 -7.39
C VAL A 149 13.35 -16.09 -7.29
N ASP A 150 12.39 -15.64 -8.09
CA ASP A 150 11.05 -16.21 -8.28
C ASP A 150 10.93 -16.83 -9.66
N ILE A 151 10.23 -17.97 -9.74
CA ILE A 151 10.05 -18.74 -10.98
C ILE A 151 9.44 -17.88 -12.09
N PHE A 152 8.54 -16.96 -11.74
CA PHE A 152 7.76 -16.16 -12.69
C PHE A 152 8.22 -14.70 -12.76
N LEU A 153 8.73 -14.15 -11.65
CA LEU A 153 9.09 -12.73 -11.54
C LEU A 153 10.58 -12.45 -11.76
N GLY A 154 11.46 -13.45 -11.64
CA GLY A 154 12.92 -13.26 -11.66
C GLY A 154 13.44 -12.73 -10.33
N LYS A 155 14.39 -11.78 -10.32
CA LYS A 155 14.94 -11.25 -9.06
C LYS A 155 13.84 -10.53 -8.25
N VAL A 156 13.60 -11.00 -7.02
CA VAL A 156 12.51 -10.51 -6.14
C VAL A 156 12.99 -9.99 -4.79
N GLY A 157 14.21 -10.27 -4.38
CA GLY A 157 14.77 -9.81 -3.11
C GLY A 157 16.18 -10.32 -2.88
N GLU A 158 16.69 -10.07 -1.68
CA GLU A 158 18.02 -10.52 -1.28
C GLU A 158 17.98 -11.94 -0.67
N PRO A 159 19.01 -12.77 -0.88
CA PRO A 159 19.15 -14.08 -0.26
C PRO A 159 19.09 -14.03 1.27
N PHE A 160 18.47 -15.04 1.88
CA PHE A 160 18.23 -15.20 3.31
C PHE A 160 17.39 -14.09 3.97
N ALA A 161 16.75 -13.21 3.19
CA ALA A 161 15.82 -12.23 3.72
C ALA A 161 14.40 -12.81 3.80
N ARG A 162 13.79 -12.76 4.99
CA ARG A 162 12.41 -13.23 5.21
C ARG A 162 11.42 -12.61 4.23
N ALA A 163 11.52 -11.30 4.00
CA ALA A 163 10.61 -10.56 3.11
C ALA A 163 10.63 -11.08 1.67
N SER A 164 11.73 -11.72 1.25
CA SER A 164 11.86 -12.35 -0.06
C SER A 164 10.96 -13.58 -0.22
N ALA A 165 10.63 -14.32 0.86
CA ALA A 165 9.91 -15.60 0.83
C ALA A 165 8.40 -15.47 0.52
N ARG A 166 8.05 -14.70 -0.51
CA ARG A 166 6.68 -14.26 -0.80
C ARG A 166 5.96 -15.10 -1.86
N SER A 167 6.72 -15.78 -2.73
CA SER A 167 6.25 -16.49 -3.93
C SER A 167 5.30 -15.63 -4.79
N THR A 168 4.57 -16.26 -5.69
CA THR A 168 3.45 -15.67 -6.43
C THR A 168 2.30 -15.24 -5.54
N ILE A 169 2.23 -15.71 -4.28
CA ILE A 169 1.20 -15.30 -3.31
C ILE A 169 1.37 -13.83 -2.89
N GLY A 170 2.61 -13.38 -2.67
CA GLY A 170 2.94 -11.96 -2.43
C GLY A 170 3.40 -11.59 -1.02
N ASN A 171 3.26 -12.48 -0.02
CA ASN A 171 3.75 -12.24 1.33
C ASN A 171 4.10 -13.58 2.04
N PRO A 172 5.21 -13.65 2.79
CA PRO A 172 5.58 -14.85 3.56
C PRO A 172 4.50 -15.35 4.53
N ASN A 173 3.74 -14.46 5.17
CA ASN A 173 2.64 -14.85 6.07
C ASN A 173 1.60 -15.69 5.32
N PHE A 174 1.16 -15.20 4.16
CA PHE A 174 0.14 -15.86 3.35
C PHE A 174 0.64 -17.15 2.70
N VAL A 175 1.94 -17.25 2.39
CA VAL A 175 2.57 -18.52 1.97
C VAL A 175 2.45 -19.54 3.08
N SER A 176 2.85 -19.18 4.31
CA SER A 176 2.76 -20.09 5.45
C SER A 176 1.33 -20.50 5.79
N ASP A 177 0.34 -19.63 5.58
CA ASP A 177 -1.08 -19.94 5.76
C ASP A 177 -1.60 -20.98 4.78
N TYR A 178 -1.22 -20.80 3.51
CA TYR A 178 -1.57 -21.74 2.47
C TYR A 178 -0.99 -23.12 2.78
N MET A 179 0.22 -23.19 3.33
CA MET A 179 0.79 -24.43 3.85
C MET A 179 0.01 -24.97 5.05
N GLY A 180 -0.35 -24.11 6.00
CA GLY A 180 -1.05 -24.55 7.21
C GLY A 180 -2.42 -25.17 6.95
N MET A 181 -3.11 -24.71 5.92
CA MET A 181 -4.36 -25.32 5.46
C MET A 181 -4.18 -26.61 4.65
N THR A 182 -3.05 -26.81 3.96
CA THR A 182 -2.81 -27.95 3.05
C THR A 182 -2.00 -29.10 3.66
N ILE A 183 -1.10 -28.85 4.61
CA ILE A 183 -0.32 -29.89 5.31
C ILE A 183 -1.22 -30.98 5.93
N PRO A 184 -2.35 -30.67 6.60
CA PRO A 184 -3.28 -31.70 7.09
C PRO A 184 -3.79 -32.66 5.99
N MET A 185 -3.94 -32.17 4.75
CA MET A 185 -4.35 -32.99 3.61
C MET A 185 -3.30 -34.03 3.23
N ILE A 186 -2.01 -33.68 3.33
CA ILE A 186 -0.91 -34.64 3.13
C ILE A 186 -1.00 -35.76 4.17
N PHE A 187 -1.23 -35.42 5.45
CA PHE A 187 -1.40 -36.43 6.48
C PHE A 187 -2.58 -37.36 6.20
N TYR A 188 -3.71 -36.83 5.72
CA TYR A 188 -4.83 -37.66 5.27
C TYR A 188 -4.40 -38.67 4.20
N PHE A 189 -3.71 -38.22 3.15
CA PHE A 189 -3.28 -39.12 2.06
C PHE A 189 -2.21 -40.13 2.50
N LEU A 190 -1.29 -39.74 3.39
CA LEU A 190 -0.26 -40.64 3.92
C LEU A 190 -0.85 -41.72 4.83
N ILE A 191 -1.84 -41.39 5.68
CA ILE A 191 -2.45 -42.31 6.64
C ILE A 191 -3.54 -43.17 5.97
N SER A 192 -4.27 -42.64 4.98
CA SER A 192 -5.30 -43.36 4.24
C SER A 192 -4.70 -44.58 3.53
N ARG A 193 -5.40 -45.72 3.58
CA ARG A 193 -4.88 -47.00 3.06
C ARG A 193 -4.79 -47.02 1.54
N LYS A 194 -5.82 -46.50 0.86
CA LYS A 194 -5.93 -46.51 -0.61
C LYS A 194 -6.54 -45.20 -1.12
N PRO A 195 -5.91 -44.05 -0.86
CA PRO A 195 -6.37 -42.77 -1.41
C PRO A 195 -6.40 -42.83 -2.94
N LEU A 196 -7.35 -42.13 -3.57
CA LEU A 196 -7.55 -42.11 -5.02
C LEU A 196 -7.63 -43.53 -5.62
N GLY A 197 -8.16 -44.51 -4.87
CA GLY A 197 -8.14 -45.92 -5.24
C GLY A 197 -8.81 -46.27 -6.57
N PHE A 198 -9.66 -45.38 -7.10
CA PHE A 198 -10.26 -45.49 -8.43
C PHE A 198 -9.26 -45.25 -9.58
N LEU A 199 -8.25 -44.40 -9.37
CA LEU A 199 -7.14 -44.13 -10.30
C LEU A 199 -5.95 -45.04 -9.99
N LEU A 200 -5.51 -45.04 -8.74
CA LEU A 200 -4.31 -45.73 -8.27
C LEU A 200 -4.66 -47.14 -7.78
N LYS A 201 -4.99 -48.02 -8.73
CA LYS A 201 -5.49 -49.37 -8.43
C LYS A 201 -4.42 -50.30 -7.86
N ARG A 202 -3.18 -50.20 -8.37
CA ARG A 202 -2.04 -51.07 -8.05
C ARG A 202 -1.27 -50.59 -6.81
N HIS A 203 -0.69 -51.52 -6.06
CA HIS A 203 0.18 -51.22 -4.91
C HIS A 203 1.35 -50.30 -5.23
N VAL A 204 2.04 -50.53 -6.35
CA VAL A 204 3.18 -49.70 -6.76
C VAL A 204 2.75 -48.24 -6.96
N GLY A 205 1.58 -48.01 -7.55
CA GLY A 205 1.05 -46.66 -7.73
C GLY A 205 0.76 -45.94 -6.40
N GLN A 206 0.28 -46.67 -5.39
CA GLN A 206 0.06 -46.14 -4.04
C GLN A 206 1.38 -45.80 -3.33
N LEU A 207 2.41 -46.61 -3.51
CA LEU A 207 3.75 -46.34 -2.98
C LEU A 207 4.35 -45.09 -3.62
N ILE A 208 4.35 -44.99 -4.95
CA ILE A 208 4.86 -43.82 -5.68
C ILE A 208 4.13 -42.56 -5.21
N PHE A 209 2.80 -42.62 -5.11
CA PHE A 209 2.00 -41.48 -4.66
C PHE A 209 2.38 -41.02 -3.24
N LYS A 210 2.55 -41.94 -2.29
CA LYS A 210 2.99 -41.60 -0.92
C LYS A 210 4.42 -41.06 -0.87
N ILE A 211 5.32 -41.56 -1.72
CA ILE A 211 6.68 -41.02 -1.87
C ILE A 211 6.60 -39.58 -2.39
N THR A 212 5.82 -39.32 -3.43
CA THR A 212 5.60 -37.97 -3.96
C THR A 212 5.08 -37.01 -2.88
N LEU A 213 4.15 -37.46 -2.04
CA LEU A 213 3.64 -36.64 -0.93
C LEU A 213 4.69 -36.34 0.14
N LEU A 214 5.60 -37.27 0.45
CA LEU A 214 6.74 -36.97 1.32
C LEU A 214 7.69 -35.95 0.69
N ILE A 215 7.93 -36.06 -0.62
CA ILE A 215 8.75 -35.10 -1.37
C ILE A 215 8.10 -33.70 -1.33
N PHE A 216 6.77 -33.60 -1.48
CA PHE A 216 6.04 -32.34 -1.36
C PHE A 216 6.06 -31.75 0.05
N LEU A 217 6.05 -32.61 1.08
CA LEU A 217 6.06 -32.16 2.47
C LEU A 217 7.34 -31.38 2.83
N ILE A 218 8.50 -31.76 2.27
CA ILE A 218 9.79 -31.12 2.56
C ILE A 218 9.78 -29.61 2.29
N PRO A 219 9.50 -29.12 1.05
CA PRO A 219 9.48 -27.70 0.78
C PRO A 219 8.35 -26.98 1.53
N MET A 220 7.20 -27.63 1.74
CA MET A 220 6.06 -27.03 2.45
C MET A 220 6.38 -26.75 3.93
N ILE A 221 7.04 -27.68 4.62
CA ILE A 221 7.48 -27.47 6.01
C ILE A 221 8.61 -26.44 6.05
N SER A 222 9.57 -26.54 5.13
CA SER A 222 10.70 -25.62 5.02
C SER A 222 10.24 -24.16 4.80
N SER A 223 9.24 -23.94 3.93
CA SER A 223 8.72 -22.60 3.64
C SER A 223 7.99 -21.99 4.85
N VAL A 224 7.32 -22.80 5.68
CA VAL A 224 6.73 -22.34 6.95
C VAL A 224 7.81 -21.81 7.91
N PHE A 225 8.93 -22.52 8.05
CA PHE A 225 10.05 -22.07 8.89
C PHE A 225 10.73 -20.80 8.34
N VAL A 226 10.99 -20.77 7.04
CA VAL A 226 11.59 -19.62 6.34
C VAL A 226 10.69 -18.38 6.40
N SER A 227 9.37 -18.56 6.38
CA SER A 227 8.40 -17.45 6.54
C SER A 227 8.41 -16.88 7.96
N GLN A 228 8.93 -17.60 8.96
CA GLN A 228 9.05 -17.19 10.36
C GLN A 228 7.72 -16.69 10.97
N THR A 229 6.60 -17.26 10.55
CA THR A 229 5.24 -16.88 10.98
C THR A 229 4.81 -17.75 12.16
N ARG A 230 5.01 -17.23 13.37
CA ARG A 230 4.95 -18.02 14.62
C ARG A 230 3.54 -18.49 14.96
N THR A 231 2.55 -17.63 14.75
CA THR A 231 1.13 -17.96 14.94
C THR A 231 0.75 -19.14 14.05
N VAL A 232 1.22 -19.15 12.80
CA VAL A 232 0.98 -20.24 11.85
C VAL A 232 1.70 -21.52 12.26
N ILE A 233 2.99 -21.46 12.63
CA ILE A 233 3.74 -22.63 13.13
C ILE A 233 2.99 -23.28 14.31
N THR A 234 2.56 -22.45 15.27
CA THR A 234 1.84 -22.90 16.47
C THR A 234 0.47 -23.48 16.09
N ALA A 235 -0.27 -22.80 15.23
CA ALA A 235 -1.60 -23.24 14.79
C ALA A 235 -1.55 -24.55 14.00
N ILE A 236 -0.56 -24.73 13.13
CA ILE A 236 -0.30 -25.99 12.41
C ILE A 236 -0.01 -27.09 13.42
N PHE A 237 0.93 -26.86 14.34
CA PHE A 237 1.32 -27.87 15.33
C PHE A 237 0.14 -28.28 16.22
N VAL A 238 -0.49 -27.31 16.89
CA VAL A 238 -1.62 -27.55 17.79
C VAL A 238 -2.81 -28.16 17.04
N GLY A 239 -3.15 -27.64 15.86
CA GLY A 239 -4.26 -28.14 15.06
C GLY A 239 -4.08 -29.59 14.62
N ASN A 240 -2.88 -29.94 14.14
CA ASN A 240 -2.58 -31.32 13.73
C ASN A 240 -2.48 -32.28 14.92
N VAL A 241 -1.89 -31.85 16.05
CA VAL A 241 -1.84 -32.67 17.28
C VAL A 241 -3.24 -32.93 17.79
N LEU A 242 -4.07 -31.89 17.91
CA LEU A 242 -5.47 -32.01 18.33
C LEU A 242 -6.24 -32.97 17.41
N PHE A 243 -6.10 -32.80 16.09
CA PHE A 243 -6.69 -33.72 15.11
C PHE A 243 -6.26 -35.17 15.32
N LEU A 244 -4.95 -35.42 15.43
CA LEU A 244 -4.43 -36.78 15.61
C LEU A 244 -4.98 -37.40 16.90
N VAL A 245 -4.92 -36.67 18.02
CA VAL A 245 -5.45 -37.09 19.31
C VAL A 245 -6.94 -37.46 19.18
N LEU A 246 -7.76 -36.55 18.65
CA LEU A 246 -9.19 -36.80 18.44
C LEU A 246 -9.43 -38.01 17.55
N TYR A 247 -8.68 -38.16 16.45
CA TYR A 247 -8.76 -39.32 15.58
C TYR A 247 -8.43 -40.63 16.31
N PHE A 248 -7.35 -40.66 17.10
CA PHE A 248 -6.93 -41.85 17.85
C PHE A 248 -7.96 -42.29 18.89
N PHE A 249 -8.65 -41.35 19.54
CA PHE A 249 -9.72 -41.64 20.49
C PHE A 249 -11.02 -42.05 19.78
N LEU A 250 -11.47 -41.27 18.79
CA LEU A 250 -12.76 -41.47 18.14
C LEU A 250 -12.77 -42.64 17.15
N LYS A 251 -11.61 -43.10 16.64
CA LYS A 251 -11.57 -44.29 15.76
C LYS A 251 -11.91 -45.59 16.48
N LYS A 252 -11.85 -45.64 17.81
CA LYS A 252 -12.23 -46.81 18.61
C LYS A 252 -13.73 -47.04 18.43
N GLY A 253 -14.13 -48.25 18.02
CA GLY A 253 -15.53 -48.57 17.75
C GLY A 253 -16.07 -48.19 16.36
N LYS A 254 -15.31 -47.46 15.53
CA LYS A 254 -15.74 -47.09 14.16
C LYS A 254 -15.41 -48.18 13.14
N LYS A 255 -16.31 -48.36 12.17
CA LYS A 255 -16.20 -49.37 11.09
C LYS A 255 -14.93 -49.15 10.27
N ARG A 256 -14.22 -50.24 10.00
CA ARG A 256 -13.11 -50.26 9.04
C ARG A 256 -13.68 -50.16 7.62
N GLU A 257 -12.88 -49.67 6.68
CA GLU A 257 -13.25 -49.74 5.26
C GLU A 257 -13.54 -51.19 4.84
N VAL A 258 -14.57 -51.36 4.00
CA VAL A 258 -15.08 -52.66 3.51
C VAL A 258 -14.06 -53.43 2.66
N LEU A 259 -12.99 -52.78 2.21
CA LEU A 259 -11.92 -53.38 1.41
C LEU A 259 -10.97 -54.21 2.30
N GLU A 260 -11.32 -55.45 2.66
CA GLU A 260 -10.50 -56.37 3.47
C GLU A 260 -9.66 -57.39 2.66
N ASP A 261 -9.30 -57.07 1.42
CA ASP A 261 -8.34 -57.86 0.63
C ASP A 261 -6.95 -57.87 1.31
N SER A 262 -6.15 -58.94 1.15
CA SER A 262 -4.82 -59.07 1.78
C SER A 262 -3.88 -57.90 1.45
N GLU A 263 -4.03 -57.35 0.24
CA GLU A 263 -3.38 -56.15 -0.27
C GLU A 263 -3.66 -54.91 0.61
N SER A 264 -4.92 -54.65 0.99
CA SER A 264 -5.28 -53.45 1.76
C SER A 264 -4.70 -53.47 3.18
N ARG A 265 -4.50 -54.65 3.77
CA ARG A 265 -3.84 -54.82 5.07
C ARG A 265 -2.35 -54.53 5.00
N LYS A 266 -1.66 -54.96 3.94
CA LYS A 266 -0.25 -54.60 3.68
C LYS A 266 -0.09 -53.08 3.56
N LEU A 267 -0.98 -52.42 2.80
CA LEU A 267 -1.00 -50.96 2.66
C LEU A 267 -1.21 -50.24 4.00
N GLY A 268 -1.99 -50.80 4.93
CA GLY A 268 -2.15 -50.22 6.26
C GLY A 268 -0.85 -50.12 7.06
N ARG A 269 0.00 -51.17 7.02
CA ARG A 269 1.32 -51.16 7.68
C ARG A 269 2.27 -50.19 6.98
N VAL A 270 2.25 -50.18 5.64
CA VAL A 270 3.03 -49.24 4.83
C VAL A 270 2.65 -47.79 5.16
N SER A 271 1.35 -47.49 5.27
CA SER A 271 0.85 -46.15 5.61
C SER A 271 1.38 -45.66 6.96
N LEU A 272 1.52 -46.57 7.94
CA LEU A 272 2.14 -46.24 9.23
C LEU A 272 3.63 -45.88 9.06
N VAL A 273 4.37 -46.62 8.24
CA VAL A 273 5.79 -46.31 7.93
C VAL A 273 5.91 -44.93 7.31
N PHE A 274 5.09 -44.62 6.29
CA PHE A 274 5.10 -43.30 5.66
C PHE A 274 4.70 -42.16 6.61
N PHE A 275 3.76 -42.42 7.53
CA PHE A 275 3.43 -41.46 8.58
C PHE A 275 4.60 -41.21 9.53
N VAL A 276 5.29 -42.28 9.99
CA VAL A 276 6.49 -42.15 10.83
C VAL A 276 7.61 -41.41 10.09
N LEU A 277 7.83 -41.71 8.81
CA LEU A 277 8.80 -40.99 7.97
C LEU A 277 8.45 -39.50 7.86
N ALA A 278 7.17 -39.14 7.70
CA ALA A 278 6.75 -37.74 7.70
C ALA A 278 7.06 -37.04 9.03
N LEU A 279 6.83 -37.70 10.18
CA LEU A 279 7.19 -37.16 11.49
C LEU A 279 8.70 -37.00 11.66
N ILE A 280 9.51 -37.95 11.16
CA ILE A 280 10.97 -37.85 11.15
C ILE A 280 11.42 -36.66 10.29
N ILE A 281 10.86 -36.50 9.08
CA ILE A 281 11.17 -35.35 8.22
C ILE A 281 10.87 -34.05 8.93
N ILE A 282 9.69 -33.93 9.57
CA ILE A 282 9.32 -32.73 10.33
C ILE A 282 10.29 -32.49 11.49
N ALA A 283 10.63 -33.52 12.26
CA ALA A 283 11.57 -33.40 13.38
C ALA A 283 12.96 -32.97 12.92
N VAL A 284 13.48 -33.57 11.84
CA VAL A 284 14.78 -33.23 11.25
C VAL A 284 14.76 -31.81 10.70
N LEU A 285 13.76 -31.42 9.91
CA LEU A 285 13.65 -30.06 9.39
C LEU A 285 13.50 -29.04 10.52
N SER A 286 12.70 -29.34 11.53
CA SER A 286 12.56 -28.47 12.71
C SER A 286 13.90 -28.28 13.40
N TYR A 287 14.66 -29.36 13.62
CA TYR A 287 16.00 -29.28 14.19
C TYR A 287 16.93 -28.42 13.32
N LEU A 288 16.96 -28.65 12.00
CA LEU A 288 17.83 -27.92 11.08
C LEU A 288 17.47 -26.43 10.96
N TYR A 289 16.20 -26.05 11.08
CA TYR A 289 15.77 -24.64 11.01
C TYR A 289 15.79 -23.91 12.35
N LEU A 290 15.71 -24.64 13.47
CA LEU A 290 15.78 -24.08 14.82
C LEU A 290 17.21 -24.02 15.37
N THR A 291 18.16 -24.71 14.74
CA THR A 291 19.59 -24.67 15.09
C THR A 291 20.42 -24.04 13.97
N PRO A 292 21.58 -23.43 14.27
CA PRO A 292 22.50 -22.93 13.24
C PRO A 292 22.91 -24.06 12.29
N SER A 293 22.46 -23.94 11.05
CA SER A 293 22.74 -24.85 9.94
C SER A 293 22.81 -24.10 8.62
N PRO A 294 23.34 -24.71 7.54
CA PRO A 294 23.32 -24.11 6.21
C PRO A 294 21.90 -23.71 5.73
N LEU A 295 20.86 -24.46 6.14
CA LEU A 295 19.46 -24.14 5.80
C LEU A 295 18.95 -22.90 6.57
N SER A 296 19.45 -22.68 7.78
CA SER A 296 19.15 -21.47 8.55
C SER A 296 19.98 -20.25 8.12
N GLY A 297 20.91 -20.41 7.17
CA GLY A 297 21.94 -19.42 6.87
C GLY A 297 22.89 -19.19 8.05
N ASP A 298 23.31 -20.28 8.70
CA ASP A 298 24.18 -20.27 9.89
C ASP A 298 23.65 -19.41 11.05
N GLY A 299 22.33 -19.49 11.29
CA GLY A 299 21.65 -18.78 12.38
C GLY A 299 20.97 -17.46 11.97
N ARG A 300 20.97 -17.09 10.69
CA ARG A 300 20.20 -15.94 10.16
C ARG A 300 18.68 -16.11 10.37
N ILE A 301 18.19 -17.34 10.34
CA ILE A 301 16.83 -17.67 10.77
C ILE A 301 16.82 -17.87 12.28
N ASN A 302 16.34 -16.87 13.02
CA ASN A 302 16.27 -16.93 14.48
C ASN A 302 14.81 -16.90 14.97
N ILE A 303 14.15 -18.05 14.94
CA ILE A 303 12.74 -18.20 15.33
C ILE A 303 12.59 -18.09 16.86
N THR A 304 13.59 -18.51 17.62
CA THR A 304 13.59 -18.51 19.09
C THR A 304 13.71 -17.08 19.66
N ALA A 305 14.70 -16.29 19.21
CA ALA A 305 14.82 -14.88 19.60
C ALA A 305 13.59 -14.08 19.17
N ARG A 306 12.99 -14.48 18.05
CA ARG A 306 11.71 -13.95 17.63
C ARG A 306 10.64 -14.30 18.67
N LEU A 307 10.38 -15.58 18.97
CA LEU A 307 9.37 -16.01 19.95
C LEU A 307 9.53 -15.29 21.29
N GLU A 308 10.76 -15.17 21.77
CA GLU A 308 11.13 -14.36 22.93
C GLU A 308 10.68 -12.91 22.76
N TYR A 309 11.08 -12.23 21.68
CA TYR A 309 10.67 -10.85 21.38
C TYR A 309 9.15 -10.63 21.36
N ALA A 310 8.30 -11.57 20.96
CA ALA A 310 6.84 -11.31 21.02
C ALA A 310 6.22 -11.55 22.40
N ILE A 311 6.88 -12.33 23.25
CA ILE A 311 6.45 -12.55 24.63
C ILE A 311 6.95 -11.38 25.49
N THR A 312 8.11 -10.82 25.16
CA THR A 312 8.77 -9.78 25.97
C THR A 312 8.59 -8.36 25.44
N SER A 313 8.34 -8.14 24.13
CA SER A 313 8.14 -6.81 23.55
C SER A 313 6.67 -6.40 23.58
N SER A 314 6.36 -5.42 24.44
CA SER A 314 5.10 -4.69 24.43
C SER A 314 4.81 -4.04 23.07
N GLY A 315 5.84 -3.64 22.32
CA GLY A 315 5.70 -2.90 21.06
C GLY A 315 4.92 -3.63 19.97
N SER A 316 5.14 -4.93 19.79
CA SER A 316 4.43 -5.72 18.76
C SER A 316 2.94 -5.91 19.06
N TRP A 317 2.57 -5.96 20.35
CA TRP A 317 1.18 -6.07 20.78
C TRP A 317 0.48 -4.71 20.74
N ASN A 318 1.17 -3.68 21.19
CA ASN A 318 0.69 -2.30 21.15
C ASN A 318 0.38 -1.87 19.71
N GLU A 319 1.20 -2.26 18.72
CA GLU A 319 0.93 -2.00 17.31
C GLU A 319 -0.41 -2.61 16.85
N ARG A 320 -0.71 -3.86 17.23
CA ARG A 320 -1.99 -4.51 16.90
C ARG A 320 -3.15 -3.89 17.65
N PHE A 321 -2.99 -3.61 18.93
CA PHE A 321 -4.04 -2.99 19.73
C PHE A 321 -4.38 -1.60 19.21
N SER A 322 -3.39 -0.79 18.80
CA SER A 322 -3.62 0.49 18.12
C SER A 322 -4.53 0.32 16.90
N ALA A 323 -4.29 -0.69 16.06
CA ALA A 323 -5.13 -0.97 14.90
C ALA A 323 -6.55 -1.45 15.29
N TRP A 324 -6.70 -2.18 16.40
CA TRP A 324 -7.99 -2.65 16.90
C TRP A 324 -8.83 -1.50 17.45
N TYR A 325 -8.22 -0.65 18.28
CA TYR A 325 -8.84 0.56 18.80
C TYR A 325 -9.29 1.44 17.64
N ASN A 326 -8.45 1.65 16.62
CA ASN A 326 -8.82 2.42 15.44
C ASN A 326 -10.11 1.91 14.78
N SER A 327 -10.26 0.60 14.61
CA SER A 327 -11.49 0.00 14.08
C SER A 327 -12.71 0.22 14.98
N ILE A 328 -12.51 0.25 16.30
CA ILE A 328 -13.57 0.52 17.28
C ILE A 328 -13.99 1.99 17.24
N PHE A 329 -13.04 2.93 17.15
CA PHE A 329 -13.33 4.36 16.99
C PHE A 329 -14.09 4.64 15.69
N GLN A 330 -13.70 4.01 14.57
CA GLN A 330 -14.44 4.10 13.32
C GLN A 330 -15.90 3.63 13.46
N TRP A 331 -16.13 2.56 14.23
CA TRP A 331 -17.46 2.00 14.49
C TRP A 331 -18.30 2.89 15.41
N LEU A 332 -17.67 3.50 16.42
CA LEU A 332 -18.32 4.33 17.43
C LEU A 332 -18.38 5.82 17.06
N GLU A 333 -18.15 6.15 15.80
CA GLU A 333 -18.28 7.53 15.28
C GLU A 333 -19.61 8.16 15.68
N SER A 334 -19.51 9.31 16.34
CA SER A 334 -20.63 10.05 16.92
C SER A 334 -21.48 10.78 15.86
N GLU A 335 -20.86 11.22 14.77
CA GLU A 335 -21.51 11.99 13.70
C GLU A 335 -22.45 11.10 12.85
N ASN A 336 -22.18 9.79 12.75
CA ASN A 336 -23.04 8.85 12.03
C ASN A 336 -23.35 7.58 12.84
N LYS A 337 -24.43 7.65 13.63
CA LYS A 337 -24.90 6.52 14.46
C LYS A 337 -25.35 5.28 13.68
N LEU A 338 -25.57 5.38 12.35
CA LEU A 338 -25.86 4.20 11.52
C LEU A 338 -24.66 3.25 11.40
N ARG A 339 -23.45 3.71 11.75
CA ARG A 339 -22.28 2.84 11.90
C ARG A 339 -22.44 1.80 13.00
N ILE A 340 -23.26 2.03 14.03
CA ILE A 340 -23.49 1.04 15.08
C ILE A 340 -24.04 -0.28 14.50
N PRO A 341 -25.21 -0.29 13.80
CA PRO A 341 -25.73 -1.50 13.18
C PRO A 341 -24.98 -1.94 11.92
N PHE A 342 -24.49 -1.01 11.09
CA PHE A 342 -24.03 -1.30 9.73
C PHE A 342 -22.53 -1.11 9.48
N GLY A 343 -21.77 -0.59 10.45
CA GLY A 343 -20.34 -0.32 10.35
C GLY A 343 -20.02 0.89 9.48
N SER A 344 -18.73 1.19 9.34
CA SER A 344 -18.22 2.25 8.48
C SER A 344 -18.28 1.95 6.97
N GLY A 345 -18.71 0.74 6.57
CA GLY A 345 -18.68 0.26 5.20
C GLY A 345 -17.60 -0.79 4.93
N ILE A 346 -17.96 -1.88 4.25
CA ILE A 346 -16.98 -2.92 3.89
C ILE A 346 -15.84 -2.36 3.02
N GLY A 347 -14.60 -2.51 3.49
CA GLY A 347 -13.39 -2.02 2.83
C GLY A 347 -13.00 -0.57 3.14
N THR A 348 -13.67 0.14 4.05
CA THR A 348 -13.33 1.54 4.38
C THR A 348 -12.24 1.69 5.44
N PHE A 349 -11.86 0.62 6.16
CA PHE A 349 -10.86 0.71 7.23
C PHE A 349 -9.56 1.37 6.75
N GLN A 350 -9.04 0.97 5.59
CA GLN A 350 -7.79 1.49 5.03
C GLN A 350 -7.87 2.98 4.64
N LEU A 351 -9.07 3.51 4.37
CA LEU A 351 -9.26 4.91 4.01
C LEU A 351 -9.32 5.76 5.28
N TYR A 352 -10.07 5.30 6.28
CA TYR A 352 -10.34 6.03 7.51
C TYR A 352 -9.26 5.85 8.58
N HIS A 353 -8.40 4.83 8.49
CA HIS A 353 -7.39 4.53 9.50
C HIS A 353 -6.61 5.77 9.96
N LEU A 354 -6.07 6.53 9.00
CA LEU A 354 -5.28 7.73 9.30
C LEU A 354 -6.12 8.78 10.06
N LEU A 355 -7.38 8.95 9.69
CA LEU A 355 -8.29 9.97 10.22
C LEU A 355 -8.71 9.71 11.67
N TYR A 356 -8.77 8.44 12.09
CA TYR A 356 -9.10 8.04 13.46
C TYR A 356 -7.87 7.73 14.31
N SER A 357 -6.66 7.81 13.73
CA SER A 357 -5.43 7.69 14.50
C SER A 357 -5.28 8.74 15.60
N PRO A 358 -5.66 10.03 15.39
CA PRO A 358 -5.63 11.04 16.45
C PRO A 358 -6.44 10.64 17.68
N ASP A 359 -7.68 10.16 17.50
CA ASP A 359 -8.55 9.74 18.61
C ASP A 359 -7.95 8.58 19.41
N VAL A 360 -7.33 7.63 18.70
CA VAL A 360 -6.62 6.50 19.33
C VAL A 360 -5.43 7.01 20.16
N LEU A 361 -4.65 7.94 19.63
CA LEU A 361 -3.47 8.48 20.32
C LEU A 361 -3.87 9.38 21.49
N GLN A 362 -4.94 10.16 21.39
CA GLN A 362 -5.46 10.95 22.50
C GLN A 362 -5.97 10.04 23.64
N HIS A 363 -6.66 8.94 23.29
CA HIS A 363 -7.14 7.98 24.27
C HIS A 363 -6.02 7.12 24.88
N SER A 364 -4.99 6.81 24.10
CA SER A 364 -3.89 5.92 24.50
C SER A 364 -2.55 6.40 23.91
N PRO A 365 -1.96 7.45 24.51
CA PRO A 365 -0.76 8.11 23.97
C PRO A 365 0.46 7.18 23.85
N TYR A 366 0.56 6.16 24.70
CA TYR A 366 1.63 5.16 24.65
C TYR A 366 1.66 4.33 23.35
N PHE A 367 0.66 4.45 22.47
CA PHE A 367 0.70 3.87 21.12
C PHE A 367 1.52 4.72 20.12
N MET A 368 1.90 5.95 20.45
CA MET A 368 2.61 6.86 19.54
C MET A 368 3.94 6.29 19.00
N PRO A 369 4.80 5.64 19.82
CA PRO A 369 6.04 5.05 19.31
C PRO A 369 5.84 3.84 18.37
N VAL A 370 4.64 3.24 18.36
CA VAL A 370 4.31 2.06 17.53
C VAL A 370 3.34 2.36 16.40
N TRP A 371 3.02 3.63 16.18
CA TRP A 371 2.08 4.07 15.14
C TRP A 371 2.49 3.54 13.76
N ASN A 372 1.51 3.11 12.96
CA ASN A 372 1.72 2.62 11.60
C ASN A 372 0.56 3.05 10.69
N ASN A 373 0.82 3.12 9.39
CA ASN A 373 -0.25 3.31 8.40
C ASN A 373 -0.90 1.95 8.04
N PHE A 374 -1.77 1.46 8.92
CA PHE A 374 -2.40 0.15 8.74
C PHE A 374 -3.41 0.14 7.60
N LYS A 375 -3.27 -0.83 6.69
CA LYS A 375 -4.31 -1.14 5.70
C LYS A 375 -5.41 -2.07 6.24
N ARG A 376 -5.16 -2.74 7.37
CA ARG A 376 -6.00 -3.77 7.98
C ARG A 376 -5.85 -3.73 9.49
N THR A 377 -6.86 -4.18 10.22
CA THR A 377 -6.85 -4.18 11.70
C THR A 377 -5.94 -5.24 12.31
N HIS A 378 -5.37 -6.15 11.53
CA HIS A 378 -4.73 -7.37 12.04
C HIS A 378 -5.66 -8.24 12.91
N ASN A 379 -6.97 -8.15 12.69
CA ASN A 379 -7.99 -9.02 13.28
C ASN A 379 -9.26 -8.99 12.41
N ASP A 380 -9.50 -10.05 11.63
CA ASP A 380 -10.61 -10.12 10.67
C ASP A 380 -11.98 -9.92 11.37
N TYR A 381 -12.11 -10.29 12.65
CA TYR A 381 -13.36 -10.16 13.41
C TYR A 381 -13.63 -8.71 13.84
N VAL A 382 -12.60 -8.04 14.37
CA VAL A 382 -12.69 -6.63 14.77
C VAL A 382 -12.89 -5.75 13.53
N GLN A 383 -12.23 -6.05 12.42
CA GLN A 383 -12.50 -5.36 11.15
C GLN A 383 -13.93 -5.59 10.68
N GLY A 384 -14.45 -6.82 10.79
CA GLY A 384 -15.84 -7.14 10.48
C GLY A 384 -16.84 -6.32 11.30
N LEU A 385 -16.55 -6.08 12.59
CA LEU A 385 -17.33 -5.17 13.44
C LEU A 385 -17.20 -3.71 12.97
N GLY A 386 -15.97 -3.25 12.72
CA GLY A 386 -15.69 -1.89 12.22
C GLY A 386 -16.45 -1.58 10.94
N GLU A 387 -16.34 -2.47 9.96
CA GLU A 387 -16.78 -2.24 8.58
C GLU A 387 -18.23 -2.67 8.30
N MET A 388 -18.78 -3.67 9.03
CA MET A 388 -20.16 -4.17 8.83
C MET A 388 -21.06 -4.02 10.07
N GLY A 389 -20.55 -3.44 11.16
CA GLY A 389 -21.31 -3.14 12.37
C GLY A 389 -21.76 -4.38 13.14
N LEU A 390 -22.68 -4.17 14.08
CA LEU A 390 -23.21 -5.26 14.91
C LEU A 390 -23.91 -6.35 14.07
N ILE A 391 -24.60 -5.99 12.98
CA ILE A 391 -25.30 -6.97 12.16
C ILE A 391 -24.30 -7.91 11.48
N GLY A 392 -23.25 -7.36 10.87
CA GLY A 392 -22.19 -8.15 10.27
C GLY A 392 -21.46 -9.01 11.29
N PHE A 393 -21.11 -8.43 12.44
CA PHE A 393 -20.46 -9.15 13.53
C PHE A 393 -21.32 -10.31 14.06
N LEU A 394 -22.63 -10.11 14.26
CA LEU A 394 -23.56 -11.16 14.67
C LEU A 394 -23.59 -12.32 13.66
N PHE A 395 -23.62 -12.04 12.36
CA PHE A 395 -23.57 -13.09 11.34
C PHE A 395 -22.22 -13.80 11.28
N ILE A 396 -21.10 -13.11 11.54
CA ILE A 396 -19.77 -13.74 11.67
C ILE A 396 -19.75 -14.70 12.86
N VAL A 397 -20.19 -14.24 14.04
CA VAL A 397 -20.25 -15.08 15.26
C VAL A 397 -21.19 -16.26 15.04
N LEU A 398 -22.35 -16.03 14.43
CA LEU A 398 -23.31 -17.08 14.08
C LEU A 398 -22.70 -18.09 13.11
N LEU A 399 -22.01 -17.63 12.06
CA LEU A 399 -21.34 -18.51 11.09
C LEU A 399 -20.30 -19.39 11.78
N VAL A 400 -19.40 -18.81 12.57
CA VAL A 400 -18.36 -19.54 13.30
C VAL A 400 -18.98 -20.52 14.30
N GLY A 401 -19.95 -20.07 15.10
CA GLY A 401 -20.65 -20.92 16.07
C GLY A 401 -21.36 -22.10 15.41
N LEU A 402 -22.08 -21.87 14.32
CA LEU A 402 -22.74 -22.93 13.56
C LEU A 402 -21.74 -23.87 12.89
N LEU A 403 -20.63 -23.36 12.35
CA LEU A 403 -19.55 -24.19 11.79
C LEU A 403 -18.97 -25.13 12.84
N VAL A 404 -18.59 -24.61 14.01
CA VAL A 404 -18.05 -25.40 15.13
C VAL A 404 -19.08 -26.43 15.60
N PHE A 405 -20.32 -26.02 15.83
CA PHE A 405 -21.40 -26.92 16.24
C PHE A 405 -21.62 -28.05 15.23
N ARG A 406 -21.74 -27.71 13.95
CA ARG A 406 -21.95 -28.68 12.86
C ARG A 406 -20.76 -29.63 12.73
N TYR A 407 -19.54 -29.09 12.84
CA TYR A 407 -18.30 -29.87 12.81
C TYR A 407 -18.28 -30.90 13.94
N LEU A 408 -18.43 -30.49 15.19
CA LEU A 408 -18.39 -31.39 16.34
C LEU A 408 -19.52 -32.44 16.29
N LYS A 409 -20.74 -32.01 15.92
CA LYS A 409 -21.89 -32.92 15.74
C LYS A 409 -21.59 -34.02 14.73
N ASN A 410 -21.02 -33.67 13.57
CA ASN A 410 -20.73 -34.64 12.52
C ASN A 410 -19.52 -35.50 12.86
N LEU A 411 -18.47 -34.92 13.46
CA LEU A 411 -17.26 -35.63 13.88
C LEU A 411 -17.61 -36.85 14.77
N LEU A 412 -18.58 -36.69 15.67
CA LEU A 412 -19.06 -37.77 16.54
C LEU A 412 -19.94 -38.80 15.80
N LYS A 413 -20.71 -38.36 14.79
CA LYS A 413 -21.63 -39.20 14.02
C LYS A 413 -20.98 -40.06 12.94
N ILE A 414 -19.86 -39.61 12.36
CA ILE A 414 -19.17 -40.37 11.31
C ILE A 414 -18.86 -41.78 11.78
N ASP A 415 -19.31 -42.79 11.04
CA ASP A 415 -19.23 -44.20 11.47
C ASP A 415 -18.04 -44.96 10.86
N ASN A 416 -17.39 -44.42 9.84
CA ASN A 416 -16.25 -45.06 9.18
C ASN A 416 -14.92 -44.31 9.41
N ARG A 417 -13.84 -45.06 9.48
CA ARG A 417 -12.50 -44.53 9.83
C ARG A 417 -11.88 -43.61 8.78
N ARG A 418 -12.21 -43.79 7.50
CA ARG A 418 -11.63 -42.98 6.41
C ARG A 418 -12.26 -41.59 6.37
N ASP A 419 -13.57 -41.52 6.47
CA ASP A 419 -14.30 -40.25 6.57
C ASP A 419 -13.93 -39.52 7.86
N LEU A 420 -13.72 -40.23 8.98
CA LEU A 420 -13.28 -39.60 10.21
C LEU A 420 -11.88 -38.96 10.04
N LEU A 421 -10.98 -39.65 9.34
CA LEU A 421 -9.65 -39.13 9.02
C LEU A 421 -9.73 -37.91 8.11
N LEU A 422 -10.55 -37.97 7.06
CA LEU A 422 -10.78 -36.87 6.11
C LEU A 422 -11.40 -35.66 6.80
N TYR A 423 -12.45 -35.87 7.58
CA TYR A 423 -13.14 -34.78 8.30
C TYR A 423 -12.24 -34.13 9.35
N GLY A 424 -11.43 -34.95 10.04
CA GLY A 424 -10.42 -34.47 10.96
C GLY A 424 -9.34 -33.61 10.29
N SER A 425 -8.81 -34.03 9.13
CA SER A 425 -7.77 -33.26 8.42
C SER A 425 -8.31 -31.92 7.89
N LEU A 426 -9.53 -31.90 7.36
CA LEU A 426 -10.19 -30.66 6.95
C LEU A 426 -10.37 -29.71 8.14
N GLY A 427 -10.76 -30.25 9.31
CA GLY A 427 -10.88 -29.46 10.54
C GLY A 427 -9.56 -28.90 11.05
N ALA A 428 -8.45 -29.64 10.94
CA ALA A 428 -7.12 -29.13 11.28
C ALA A 428 -6.72 -27.95 10.38
N GLY A 429 -7.04 -28.00 9.09
CA GLY A 429 -6.81 -26.88 8.17
C GLY A 429 -7.64 -25.64 8.54
N ILE A 430 -8.93 -25.83 8.85
CA ILE A 430 -9.82 -24.75 9.31
C ILE A 430 -9.34 -24.16 10.64
N PHE A 431 -8.90 -24.99 11.58
CA PHE A 431 -8.34 -24.55 12.85
C PHE A 431 -7.09 -23.69 12.64
N SER A 432 -6.18 -24.12 11.77
CA SER A 432 -4.97 -23.36 11.44
C SER A 432 -5.32 -21.96 10.91
N LEU A 433 -6.31 -21.88 10.02
CA LEU A 433 -6.81 -20.62 9.46
C LEU A 433 -7.45 -19.74 10.54
N ALA A 434 -8.35 -20.30 11.36
CA ALA A 434 -9.10 -19.55 12.36
C ALA A 434 -8.19 -18.92 13.43
N VAL A 435 -7.19 -19.66 13.91
CA VAL A 435 -6.20 -19.13 14.85
C VAL A 435 -5.39 -18.01 14.21
N HIS A 436 -5.06 -18.12 12.92
CA HIS A 436 -4.31 -17.05 12.25
C HIS A 436 -5.13 -15.79 11.98
N SER A 437 -6.39 -15.92 11.56
CA SER A 437 -7.33 -14.78 11.35
C SER A 437 -7.59 -13.95 12.61
N PHE A 438 -7.25 -14.47 13.80
CA PHE A 438 -7.34 -13.71 15.04
C PHE A 438 -6.20 -12.69 15.22
N PHE A 439 -5.04 -12.95 14.58
CA PHE A 439 -3.82 -12.14 14.74
C PHE A 439 -3.34 -11.50 13.43
N GLU A 440 -3.86 -11.96 12.29
CA GLU A 440 -3.52 -11.58 10.92
C GLU A 440 -4.78 -11.65 10.04
N PHE A 441 -4.62 -11.43 8.73
CA PHE A 441 -5.72 -11.25 7.77
C PHE A 441 -5.62 -12.17 6.53
N PRO A 442 -5.51 -13.51 6.71
CA PRO A 442 -5.28 -14.46 5.62
C PRO A 442 -6.38 -14.48 4.57
N LEU A 443 -7.61 -14.11 4.93
CA LEU A 443 -8.79 -14.12 4.05
C LEU A 443 -8.77 -13.02 2.99
N HIS A 444 -7.88 -12.03 3.11
CA HIS A 444 -7.71 -10.98 2.10
C HIS A 444 -6.91 -11.44 0.88
N MET A 445 -6.23 -12.59 0.95
CA MET A 445 -5.53 -13.18 -0.20
C MET A 445 -6.35 -14.26 -0.87
N GLN A 446 -6.56 -14.11 -2.17
CA GLN A 446 -7.45 -15.01 -2.92
C GLN A 446 -7.09 -16.51 -2.84
N PRO A 447 -5.82 -16.95 -2.89
CA PRO A 447 -5.50 -18.37 -2.74
C PRO A 447 -5.97 -18.96 -1.40
N ASN A 448 -5.74 -18.21 -0.33
CA ASN A 448 -6.14 -18.59 1.03
C ASN A 448 -7.65 -18.55 1.19
N LEU A 449 -8.31 -17.50 0.67
CA LEU A 449 -9.76 -17.37 0.70
C LEU A 449 -10.46 -18.50 -0.07
N MET A 450 -9.97 -18.85 -1.26
CA MET A 450 -10.51 -19.96 -2.05
C MET A 450 -10.39 -21.29 -1.29
N LEU A 451 -9.23 -21.54 -0.67
CA LEU A 451 -9.01 -22.74 0.12
C LEU A 451 -9.89 -22.77 1.38
N ALA A 452 -10.04 -21.64 2.07
CA ALA A 452 -10.93 -21.48 3.21
C ALA A 452 -12.39 -21.79 2.84
N VAL A 453 -12.88 -21.20 1.74
CA VAL A 453 -14.23 -21.45 1.22
C VAL A 453 -14.39 -22.93 0.84
N PHE A 454 -13.39 -23.54 0.21
CA PHE A 454 -13.40 -24.97 -0.09
C PHE A 454 -13.53 -25.83 1.19
N LEU A 455 -12.64 -25.63 2.16
CA LEU A 455 -12.62 -26.39 3.41
C LEU A 455 -13.93 -26.25 4.18
N GLY A 456 -14.39 -25.02 4.41
CA GLY A 456 -15.63 -24.74 5.13
C GLY A 456 -16.85 -25.35 4.43
N SER A 457 -16.95 -25.19 3.11
CA SER A 457 -18.07 -25.70 2.31
C SER A 457 -18.14 -27.22 2.25
N VAL A 458 -16.98 -27.91 2.21
CA VAL A 458 -16.94 -29.38 2.23
C VAL A 458 -17.39 -29.91 3.59
N VAL A 459 -16.92 -29.31 4.69
CA VAL A 459 -17.25 -29.73 6.06
C VAL A 459 -18.75 -29.66 6.36
N VAL A 460 -19.45 -28.69 5.77
CA VAL A 460 -20.92 -28.52 5.89
C VAL A 460 -21.69 -29.00 4.66
N GLY A 461 -21.00 -29.62 3.71
CA GLY A 461 -21.55 -30.04 2.43
C GLY A 461 -22.22 -31.40 2.48
N LYS A 462 -22.87 -31.72 1.35
CA LYS A 462 -23.73 -32.89 1.15
C LYS A 462 -23.08 -34.21 1.56
N TYR A 463 -21.78 -34.35 1.36
CA TYR A 463 -21.06 -35.60 1.67
C TYR A 463 -21.15 -35.97 3.15
N PHE A 464 -20.94 -34.99 4.05
CA PHE A 464 -20.97 -35.22 5.51
C PHE A 464 -22.32 -34.88 6.16
N ASN A 465 -23.20 -34.17 5.44
CA ASN A 465 -24.45 -33.63 5.97
C ASN A 465 -25.63 -34.07 5.09
N PRO A 466 -26.18 -35.28 5.32
CA PRO A 466 -27.32 -35.77 4.56
C PRO A 466 -28.64 -35.05 4.93
N ASP A 467 -28.68 -34.32 6.05
CA ASP A 467 -29.83 -33.59 6.57
C ASP A 467 -29.98 -32.16 5.99
N LEU A 468 -29.24 -31.83 4.93
CA LEU A 468 -29.39 -30.54 4.24
C LEU A 468 -30.77 -30.41 3.60
N LYS A 469 -31.33 -29.19 3.64
CA LYS A 469 -32.62 -28.88 3.03
C LYS A 469 -32.45 -28.77 1.52
N ASN A 470 -33.21 -29.55 0.76
CA ASN A 470 -33.22 -29.47 -0.69
C ASN A 470 -34.28 -28.47 -1.18
N LYS A 471 -33.88 -27.54 -2.05
CA LYS A 471 -34.78 -26.62 -2.73
C LYS A 471 -34.54 -26.66 -4.23
N LYS A 472 -35.62 -26.78 -4.99
CA LYS A 472 -35.60 -26.60 -6.44
C LYS A 472 -35.78 -25.12 -6.76
N ILE A 473 -34.85 -24.57 -7.53
CA ILE A 473 -34.87 -23.20 -7.99
C ILE A 473 -35.08 -23.21 -9.51
N SER A 474 -35.97 -22.35 -9.99
CA SER A 474 -36.18 -22.16 -11.42
C SER A 474 -34.91 -21.62 -12.06
N ARG A 475 -34.54 -22.18 -13.21
CA ARG A 475 -33.31 -21.83 -13.93
C ARG A 475 -33.24 -20.34 -14.28
N LEU A 476 -34.33 -19.77 -14.78
CA LEU A 476 -34.35 -18.40 -15.31
C LEU A 476 -34.01 -17.33 -14.26
N PRO A 477 -34.71 -17.21 -13.12
CA PRO A 477 -34.39 -16.20 -12.12
C PRO A 477 -32.98 -16.40 -11.52
N PHE A 478 -32.57 -17.65 -11.29
CA PHE A 478 -31.21 -17.94 -10.82
C PHE A 478 -30.15 -17.51 -11.84
N ALA A 479 -30.38 -17.78 -13.13
CA ALA A 479 -29.49 -17.34 -14.21
C ALA A 479 -29.37 -15.81 -14.24
N VAL A 480 -30.50 -15.08 -14.17
CA VAL A 480 -30.49 -13.62 -14.17
C VAL A 480 -29.68 -13.07 -12.99
N VAL A 481 -29.96 -13.53 -11.76
CA VAL A 481 -29.25 -13.05 -10.56
C VAL A 481 -27.75 -13.32 -10.64
N ILE A 482 -27.35 -14.55 -10.96
CA ILE A 482 -25.93 -14.92 -11.02
C ILE A 482 -25.21 -14.23 -12.16
N MET A 483 -25.82 -14.10 -13.35
CA MET A 483 -25.16 -13.49 -14.50
C MET A 483 -25.04 -11.97 -14.35
N VAL A 484 -26.03 -11.30 -13.76
CA VAL A 484 -25.91 -9.87 -13.43
C VAL A 484 -24.83 -9.66 -12.38
N LEU A 485 -24.84 -10.43 -11.29
CA LEU A 485 -23.82 -10.35 -10.24
C LEU A 485 -22.41 -10.61 -10.80
N ALA A 486 -22.24 -11.67 -11.59
CA ALA A 486 -20.98 -12.01 -12.22
C ALA A 486 -20.53 -10.96 -13.24
N GLY A 487 -21.42 -10.46 -14.10
CA GLY A 487 -21.11 -9.45 -15.10
C GLY A 487 -20.63 -8.15 -14.47
N VAL A 488 -21.33 -7.67 -13.44
CA VAL A 488 -20.93 -6.49 -12.67
C VAL A 488 -19.58 -6.72 -11.98
N LEU A 489 -19.37 -7.86 -11.32
CA LEU A 489 -18.10 -8.16 -10.67
C LEU A 489 -16.93 -8.29 -11.65
N ILE A 490 -17.14 -8.94 -12.81
CA ILE A 490 -16.11 -9.04 -13.84
C ILE A 490 -15.74 -7.64 -14.32
N PHE A 491 -16.72 -6.77 -14.58
CA PHE A 491 -16.47 -5.38 -14.96
C PHE A 491 -15.65 -4.66 -13.88
N LEU A 492 -16.11 -4.65 -12.63
CA LEU A 492 -15.45 -3.95 -11.53
C LEU A 492 -14.03 -4.46 -11.28
N LYS A 493 -13.84 -5.79 -11.19
CA LYS A 493 -12.53 -6.42 -10.96
C LYS A 493 -11.58 -6.24 -12.15
N THR A 494 -12.09 -6.22 -13.38
CA THR A 494 -11.28 -5.92 -14.58
C THR A 494 -10.82 -4.48 -14.56
N SER A 495 -11.70 -3.54 -14.24
CA SER A 495 -11.33 -2.14 -14.07
C SER A 495 -10.28 -1.96 -12.98
N ALA A 496 -10.42 -2.60 -11.82
CA ALA A 496 -9.43 -2.54 -10.75
C ALA A 496 -8.07 -3.10 -11.20
N PHE A 497 -8.04 -4.26 -11.86
CA PHE A 497 -6.81 -4.88 -12.35
C PHE A 497 -6.10 -4.03 -13.41
N ILE A 498 -6.84 -3.50 -14.38
CA ILE A 498 -6.29 -2.61 -15.42
C ILE A 498 -5.85 -1.28 -14.82
N GLY A 499 -6.67 -0.67 -13.96
CA GLY A 499 -6.36 0.60 -13.30
C GLY A 499 -5.08 0.51 -12.49
N GLU A 500 -4.92 -0.53 -11.67
CA GLU A 500 -3.68 -0.77 -10.92
C GLU A 500 -2.49 -1.05 -11.86
N GLY A 501 -2.73 -1.80 -12.94
CA GLY A 501 -1.84 -2.00 -14.09
C GLY A 501 -1.17 -0.74 -14.60
N PHE A 502 -2.00 0.17 -15.08
CA PHE A 502 -1.55 1.44 -15.66
C PHE A 502 -0.97 2.39 -14.60
N PHE A 503 -1.43 2.33 -13.35
CA PHE A 503 -0.78 3.05 -12.26
C PHE A 503 0.68 2.60 -12.06
N ARG A 504 0.95 1.29 -12.08
CA ARG A 504 2.31 0.75 -11.97
C ARG A 504 3.21 1.18 -13.12
N ILE A 505 2.68 1.19 -14.34
CA ILE A 505 3.37 1.70 -15.52
C ILE A 505 3.67 3.20 -15.36
N GLY A 506 2.68 3.98 -14.92
CA GLY A 506 2.84 5.42 -14.63
C GLY A 506 3.91 5.69 -13.57
N GLN A 507 3.95 4.93 -12.47
CA GLN A 507 5.01 5.03 -11.46
C GLN A 507 6.40 4.72 -12.02
N THR A 508 6.49 3.71 -12.87
CA THR A 508 7.75 3.34 -13.53
C THR A 508 8.22 4.48 -14.44
N ASN A 509 7.31 5.08 -15.21
CA ASN A 509 7.62 6.25 -16.04
C ASN A 509 8.03 7.46 -15.19
N GLN A 510 7.37 7.72 -14.07
CA GLN A 510 7.76 8.77 -13.13
C GLN A 510 9.18 8.55 -12.58
N GLN A 511 9.55 7.31 -12.26
CA GLN A 511 10.92 6.98 -11.81
C GLN A 511 11.96 7.27 -12.91
N TYR A 512 11.66 6.92 -14.17
CA TYR A 512 12.52 7.27 -15.30
C TYR A 512 12.60 8.78 -15.51
N TYR A 513 11.49 9.50 -15.40
CA TYR A 513 11.47 10.97 -15.41
C TYR A 513 12.45 11.53 -14.37
N LEU A 514 12.34 11.11 -13.10
CA LEU A 514 13.22 11.58 -12.03
C LEU A 514 14.69 11.22 -12.29
N ALA A 515 14.97 10.00 -12.77
CA ALA A 515 16.33 9.56 -13.05
C ALA A 515 17.00 10.41 -14.16
N TYR A 516 16.30 10.63 -15.27
CA TYR A 516 16.81 11.46 -16.37
C TYR A 516 16.91 12.94 -15.98
N TYR A 517 15.91 13.46 -15.26
CA TYR A 517 15.93 14.82 -14.78
C TYR A 517 17.13 15.07 -13.85
N ASN A 518 17.35 14.20 -12.86
CA ASN A 518 18.48 14.32 -11.94
C ASN A 518 19.82 14.23 -12.68
N GLN A 519 19.93 13.37 -13.69
CA GLN A 519 21.13 13.29 -14.53
C GLN A 519 21.35 14.58 -15.33
N ALA A 520 20.29 15.20 -15.86
CA ALA A 520 20.38 16.51 -16.51
C ALA A 520 20.83 17.60 -15.52
N GLN A 521 20.24 17.65 -14.32
CA GLN A 521 20.60 18.64 -13.29
C GLN A 521 22.02 18.47 -12.75
N SER A 522 22.62 17.28 -12.87
CA SER A 522 24.03 17.06 -12.51
C SER A 522 25.01 17.79 -13.45
N LEU A 523 24.56 18.22 -14.63
CA LEU A 523 25.36 18.98 -15.60
C LEU A 523 25.09 20.49 -15.41
N ASN A 524 26.12 21.25 -15.10
CA ASN A 524 26.01 22.70 -14.97
C ASN A 524 25.98 23.35 -16.36
N ILE A 525 24.79 23.42 -16.96
CA ILE A 525 24.60 23.98 -18.31
C ILE A 525 25.12 25.41 -18.42
N LYS A 526 24.91 26.25 -17.39
CA LYS A 526 25.39 27.64 -17.39
C LYS A 526 26.92 27.72 -17.44
N ALA A 527 27.61 26.88 -16.66
CA ALA A 527 29.07 26.83 -16.69
C ALA A 527 29.61 26.28 -18.01
N LEU A 528 28.92 25.30 -18.62
CA LEU A 528 29.29 24.76 -19.94
C LEU A 528 29.13 25.80 -21.04
N GLU A 529 28.01 26.53 -21.06
CA GLU A 529 27.76 27.64 -21.99
C GLU A 529 28.77 28.77 -21.79
N GLN A 530 29.07 29.12 -20.54
CA GLN A 530 30.12 30.11 -20.24
C GLN A 530 31.49 29.65 -20.75
N ALA A 531 31.88 28.41 -20.48
CA ALA A 531 33.16 27.86 -20.96
C ALA A 531 33.22 27.85 -22.50
N LYS A 532 32.12 27.49 -23.18
CA LYS A 532 32.01 27.56 -24.64
C LYS A 532 32.24 28.99 -25.15
N ASN A 533 31.62 29.97 -24.50
CA ASN A 533 31.77 31.38 -24.85
C ASN A 533 33.21 31.89 -24.59
N GLU A 534 33.84 31.49 -23.47
CA GLU A 534 35.22 31.86 -23.15
C GLU A 534 36.24 31.23 -24.12
N ILE A 535 36.03 29.98 -24.56
CA ILE A 535 36.87 29.35 -25.59
C ILE A 535 36.72 30.06 -26.94
N ASN A 536 35.48 30.36 -27.35
CA ASN A 536 35.22 31.05 -28.62
C ASN A 536 35.76 32.50 -28.64
N SER A 537 35.78 33.17 -27.49
CA SER A 537 36.30 34.53 -27.33
C SER A 537 37.77 34.59 -26.91
N TYR A 538 38.41 33.44 -26.67
CA TYR A 538 39.77 33.32 -26.12
C TYR A 538 39.96 34.16 -24.84
N ALA A 539 39.00 34.08 -23.92
CA ALA A 539 38.96 34.86 -22.70
C ALA A 539 39.21 34.00 -21.45
N GLY A 540 39.46 34.67 -20.32
CA GLY A 540 39.61 34.00 -19.01
C GLY A 540 40.69 32.92 -19.01
N ASN A 541 40.32 31.73 -18.52
CA ASN A 541 41.23 30.58 -18.42
C ASN A 541 41.69 30.05 -19.79
N TYR A 542 41.06 30.46 -20.89
CA TYR A 542 41.37 30.01 -22.25
C TYR A 542 42.13 31.05 -23.08
N ALA A 543 42.58 32.15 -22.46
CA ALA A 543 43.33 33.21 -23.16
C ALA A 543 44.64 32.73 -23.80
N TYR A 544 45.26 31.66 -23.26
CA TYR A 544 46.46 31.05 -23.85
C TYR A 544 46.21 30.42 -25.24
N LEU A 545 44.95 30.19 -25.62
CA LEU A 545 44.57 29.65 -26.93
C LEU A 545 44.45 30.73 -28.02
N LYS A 546 44.60 32.03 -27.69
CA LYS A 546 44.38 33.17 -28.59
C LYS A 546 45.25 33.12 -29.86
N ASP A 547 46.54 32.84 -29.70
CA ASP A 547 47.52 32.77 -30.79
C ASP A 547 48.67 31.80 -30.42
N VAL A 548 49.48 31.42 -31.42
CA VAL A 548 50.59 30.47 -31.23
C VAL A 548 51.64 30.96 -30.22
N THR A 549 51.81 32.28 -30.08
CA THR A 549 52.79 32.88 -29.15
C THR A 549 52.35 32.70 -27.70
N SER A 550 51.06 32.97 -27.44
CA SER A 550 50.41 32.77 -26.14
C SER A 550 50.41 31.29 -25.76
N TYR A 551 50.13 30.42 -26.74
CA TYR A 551 50.15 28.97 -26.56
C TYR A 551 51.55 28.44 -26.23
N MET A 552 52.57 28.90 -26.95
CA MET A 552 53.98 28.55 -26.68
C MET A 552 54.46 29.08 -25.33
N SER A 553 53.92 30.20 -24.84
CA SER A 553 54.25 30.73 -23.51
C SER A 553 53.69 29.83 -22.40
N ALA A 554 52.52 29.24 -22.60
CA ALA A 554 51.88 28.36 -21.63
C ALA A 554 52.34 26.89 -21.72
N LYS A 555 52.58 26.37 -22.94
CA LYS A 555 52.79 24.94 -23.24
C LYS A 555 54.13 24.63 -23.93
N GLY A 556 54.99 25.61 -24.13
CA GLY A 556 56.22 25.46 -24.91
C GLY A 556 57.22 24.44 -24.35
N SER A 557 57.28 24.26 -23.01
CA SER A 557 58.11 23.22 -22.38
C SER A 557 57.63 21.80 -22.72
N GLU A 558 56.31 21.59 -22.73
CA GLU A 558 55.66 20.31 -23.09
C GLU A 558 55.90 19.97 -24.56
N ILE A 559 55.75 20.95 -25.46
CA ILE A 559 55.95 20.77 -26.90
C ILE A 559 57.42 20.47 -27.23
N ARG A 560 58.37 21.18 -26.60
CA ARG A 560 59.82 20.92 -26.79
C ARG A 560 60.24 19.53 -26.30
N SER A 561 59.60 19.04 -25.23
CA SER A 561 59.84 17.68 -24.73
C SER A 561 59.24 16.61 -25.64
N LYS A 562 58.12 16.90 -26.31
CA LYS A 562 57.43 15.97 -27.23
C LYS A 562 58.16 15.80 -28.57
N TYR A 563 58.92 16.82 -28.99
CA TYR A 563 59.66 16.83 -30.27
C TYR A 563 61.15 17.22 -30.08
N PRO A 564 61.99 16.38 -29.44
CA PRO A 564 63.39 16.69 -29.22
C PRO A 564 64.15 16.71 -30.55
N GLY A 565 64.65 17.88 -30.96
CA GLY A 565 65.44 18.08 -32.19
C GLY A 565 64.73 18.86 -33.31
N ALA A 566 63.47 19.26 -33.12
CA ALA A 566 62.75 20.12 -34.07
C ALA A 566 63.36 21.56 -34.09
N SER A 567 63.41 22.19 -35.28
CA SER A 567 63.85 23.59 -35.38
C SER A 567 62.84 24.55 -34.76
N GLN A 568 63.24 25.80 -34.51
CA GLN A 568 62.33 26.79 -33.91
C GLN A 568 61.10 27.09 -34.79
N ILE A 569 61.24 26.97 -36.11
CA ILE A 569 60.13 27.13 -37.06
C ILE A 569 59.21 25.90 -37.00
N ASP A 570 59.76 24.69 -36.99
CA ASP A 570 58.98 23.45 -36.88
C ASP A 570 58.19 23.39 -35.56
N LEU A 571 58.78 23.88 -34.46
CA LEU A 571 58.10 23.95 -33.16
C LEU A 571 56.90 24.90 -33.16
N LEU A 572 56.96 26.02 -33.90
CA LEU A 572 55.84 26.94 -34.03
C LEU A 572 54.71 26.35 -34.88
N GLU A 573 55.05 25.66 -35.98
CA GLU A 573 54.05 24.98 -36.82
C GLU A 573 53.36 23.84 -36.07
N LEU A 574 54.14 23.02 -35.35
CA LEU A 574 53.61 21.95 -34.50
C LEU A 574 52.76 22.51 -33.35
N ALA A 575 53.16 23.63 -32.73
CA ALA A 575 52.40 24.28 -31.68
C ALA A 575 51.06 24.84 -32.18
N GLU A 576 51.02 25.41 -33.38
CA GLU A 576 49.77 25.89 -33.98
C GLU A 576 48.82 24.72 -34.29
N LYS A 577 49.36 23.60 -34.78
CA LYS A 577 48.57 22.37 -35.00
C LYS A 577 48.02 21.79 -33.69
N ASP A 578 48.85 21.70 -32.65
CA ASP A 578 48.43 21.22 -31.33
C ASP A 578 47.39 22.17 -30.70
N ARG A 579 47.57 23.51 -30.81
CA ARG A 579 46.59 24.53 -30.37
C ARG A 579 45.23 24.37 -31.05
N GLN A 580 45.20 24.27 -32.39
CA GLN A 580 43.94 24.07 -33.13
C GLN A 580 43.29 22.72 -32.79
N SER A 581 44.09 21.69 -32.53
CA SER A 581 43.59 20.41 -32.05
C SER A 581 42.99 20.51 -30.66
N GLU A 582 43.60 21.27 -29.75
CA GLU A 582 43.11 21.49 -28.39
C GLU A 582 41.81 22.30 -28.37
N VAL A 583 41.72 23.39 -29.13
CA VAL A 583 40.48 24.17 -29.27
C VAL A 583 39.33 23.29 -29.76
N ARG A 584 39.55 22.51 -30.83
CA ARG A 584 38.53 21.57 -31.34
C ARG A 584 38.12 20.56 -30.28
N LYS A 585 39.10 19.92 -29.62
CA LYS A 585 38.83 18.93 -28.57
C LYS A 585 38.02 19.52 -27.41
N LEU A 586 38.34 20.72 -26.96
CA LEU A 586 37.62 21.39 -25.87
C LEU A 586 36.18 21.74 -26.27
N LEU A 587 35.99 22.29 -27.46
CA LEU A 587 34.65 22.58 -28.00
C LEU A 587 33.84 21.30 -28.18
N ASP A 588 34.44 20.25 -28.74
CA ASP A 588 33.79 18.94 -28.92
C ASP A 588 33.39 18.32 -27.56
N GLU A 589 34.24 18.42 -26.53
CA GLU A 589 33.91 17.92 -25.19
C GLU A 589 32.71 18.68 -24.59
N ILE A 590 32.72 20.02 -24.69
CA ILE A 590 31.62 20.85 -24.17
C ILE A 590 30.33 20.59 -24.94
N ASP A 591 30.39 20.55 -26.27
CA ASP A 591 29.22 20.27 -27.11
C ASP A 591 28.66 18.87 -26.83
N ASN A 592 29.51 17.87 -26.60
CA ASN A 592 29.06 16.55 -26.18
C ASN A 592 28.32 16.59 -24.82
N ARG A 593 28.81 17.35 -23.84
CA ARG A 593 28.14 17.50 -22.54
C ARG A 593 26.82 18.27 -22.64
N ILE A 594 26.76 19.31 -23.46
CA ILE A 594 25.52 20.04 -23.76
C ILE A 594 24.51 19.13 -24.46
N ASN A 595 24.96 18.34 -25.43
CA ASN A 595 24.12 17.36 -26.12
C ASN A 595 23.60 16.27 -25.16
N GLN A 596 24.43 15.82 -24.21
CA GLN A 596 23.99 14.90 -23.15
C GLN A 596 22.92 15.54 -22.25
N TYR A 597 23.11 16.79 -21.82
CA TYR A 597 22.11 17.54 -21.06
C TYR A 597 20.77 17.60 -21.82
N ASN A 598 20.80 18.02 -23.08
CA ASN A 598 19.60 18.12 -23.92
C ASN A 598 18.93 16.76 -24.13
N PHE A 599 19.72 15.69 -24.33
CA PHE A 599 19.21 14.32 -24.44
C PHE A 599 18.48 13.88 -23.16
N TYR A 600 19.09 14.09 -21.99
CA TYR A 600 18.48 13.73 -20.71
C TYR A 600 17.22 14.54 -20.43
N LEU A 601 17.23 15.85 -20.75
CA LEU A 601 16.05 16.70 -20.57
C LEU A 601 14.90 16.28 -21.51
N ALA A 602 15.20 15.97 -22.77
CA ALA A 602 14.20 15.48 -23.73
C ALA A 602 13.59 14.13 -23.28
N ARG A 603 14.44 13.18 -22.83
CA ARG A 603 13.96 11.90 -22.26
C ARG A 603 13.13 12.10 -21.01
N SER A 604 13.55 13.01 -20.13
CA SER A 604 12.75 13.41 -18.97
C SER A 604 11.36 13.89 -19.39
N GLY A 605 11.25 14.78 -20.38
CA GLY A 605 9.96 15.25 -20.91
C GLY A 605 9.08 14.12 -21.46
N GLU A 606 9.65 13.20 -22.23
CA GLU A 606 8.92 12.04 -22.76
C GLU A 606 8.32 11.16 -21.64
N TYR A 607 9.11 10.88 -20.60
CA TYR A 607 8.64 10.08 -19.46
C TYR A 607 7.67 10.82 -18.55
N TYR A 608 7.76 12.16 -18.47
CA TYR A 608 6.78 13.00 -17.78
C TYR A 608 5.39 12.84 -18.41
N GLU A 609 5.28 13.02 -19.74
CA GLU A 609 4.00 12.89 -20.45
C GLU A 609 3.43 11.48 -20.35
N LYS A 610 4.28 10.46 -20.55
CA LYS A 610 3.87 9.06 -20.37
C LYS A 610 3.39 8.78 -18.94
N ALA A 611 4.02 9.36 -17.91
CA ALA A 611 3.58 9.17 -16.54
C ALA A 611 2.17 9.75 -16.33
N ILE A 612 1.94 10.99 -16.77
CA ILE A 612 0.62 11.65 -16.70
C ILE A 612 -0.45 10.85 -17.44
N GLU A 613 -0.21 10.46 -18.69
CA GLU A 613 -1.16 9.68 -19.50
C GLU A 613 -1.57 8.39 -18.80
N ASN A 614 -0.60 7.63 -18.28
CA ASN A 614 -0.85 6.37 -17.59
C ASN A 614 -1.60 6.55 -16.26
N PHE A 615 -1.28 7.59 -15.48
CA PHE A 615 -2.02 7.91 -14.26
C PHE A 615 -3.46 8.33 -14.54
N LYS A 616 -3.69 9.15 -15.56
CA LYS A 616 -5.04 9.57 -15.95
C LYS A 616 -5.86 8.41 -16.48
N PHE A 617 -5.28 7.56 -17.32
CA PHE A 617 -5.93 6.34 -17.77
C PHE A 617 -6.30 5.43 -16.59
N SER A 618 -5.37 5.23 -15.65
CA SER A 618 -5.61 4.50 -14.41
C SER A 618 -6.81 5.07 -13.64
N ASN A 619 -6.86 6.39 -13.44
CA ASN A 619 -7.96 7.05 -12.75
C ASN A 619 -9.29 6.90 -13.48
N ARG A 620 -9.34 7.10 -14.80
CA ARG A 620 -10.59 7.01 -15.58
C ARG A 620 -11.16 5.60 -15.59
N VAL A 621 -10.31 4.58 -15.64
CA VAL A 621 -10.74 3.17 -15.59
C VAL A 621 -11.13 2.76 -14.16
N TYR A 622 -10.37 3.21 -13.16
CA TYR A 622 -10.56 2.88 -11.75
C TYR A 622 -10.54 4.13 -10.83
N PRO A 623 -11.61 4.94 -10.88
CA PRO A 623 -11.67 6.26 -10.24
C PRO A 623 -11.72 6.22 -8.72
N VAL A 624 -11.91 5.06 -8.11
CA VAL A 624 -11.88 4.89 -6.65
C VAL A 624 -10.50 4.55 -6.09
N PHE A 625 -9.47 4.50 -6.95
CA PHE A 625 -8.12 4.14 -6.50
C PHE A 625 -7.42 5.27 -5.73
N GLY A 626 -7.72 6.52 -6.06
CA GLY A 626 -7.19 7.74 -5.45
C GLY A 626 -5.70 8.01 -5.65
N LYS A 627 -4.85 6.98 -5.67
CA LYS A 627 -3.39 7.11 -5.85
C LYS A 627 -2.99 7.84 -7.13
N PRO A 628 -3.59 7.59 -8.31
CA PRO A 628 -3.17 8.29 -9.51
C PRO A 628 -3.31 9.80 -9.39
N LEU A 629 -4.35 10.30 -8.70
CA LEU A 629 -4.56 11.73 -8.44
C LEU A 629 -3.39 12.32 -7.62
N TRP A 630 -2.97 11.63 -6.57
CA TRP A 630 -1.84 12.05 -5.73
C TRP A 630 -0.52 12.14 -6.51
N TYR A 631 -0.29 11.20 -7.43
CA TYR A 631 0.92 11.17 -8.26
C TYR A 631 0.88 12.22 -9.39
N ILE A 632 -0.30 12.47 -9.96
CA ILE A 632 -0.51 13.58 -10.90
C ILE A 632 -0.20 14.89 -10.18
N ALA A 633 -0.75 15.14 -8.98
CA ALA A 633 -0.47 16.33 -8.18
C ALA A 633 1.03 16.63 -8.03
N GLY A 634 1.82 15.60 -7.67
CA GLY A 634 3.27 15.73 -7.52
C GLY A 634 4.00 16.11 -8.82
N LEU A 635 3.46 15.71 -9.98
CA LEU A 635 3.98 16.10 -11.29
C LEU A 635 3.49 17.50 -11.72
N GLY A 636 2.30 17.94 -11.30
CA GLY A 636 1.77 19.27 -11.61
C GLY A 636 2.56 20.44 -11.05
N THR A 637 3.34 20.20 -10.00
CA THR A 637 4.26 21.19 -9.41
C THR A 637 5.55 21.38 -10.21
N LYS A 638 5.78 20.56 -11.25
CA LYS A 638 7.02 20.60 -12.04
C LYS A 638 6.92 21.63 -13.17
N THR A 639 8.07 22.16 -13.58
CA THR A 639 8.15 23.28 -14.53
C THR A 639 7.76 22.92 -15.95
N GLN A 640 7.69 21.64 -16.32
CA GLN A 640 7.41 21.18 -17.70
C GLN A 640 6.13 21.82 -18.27
N ARG A 641 5.01 21.74 -17.53
CA ARG A 641 3.73 22.34 -17.96
C ARG A 641 3.81 23.86 -18.09
N LEU A 642 4.62 24.53 -17.25
CA LEU A 642 4.80 25.98 -17.30
C LEU A 642 5.64 26.41 -18.51
N GLU A 643 6.75 25.72 -18.77
CA GLU A 643 7.60 26.02 -19.93
C GLU A 643 6.83 25.82 -21.24
N THR A 644 6.01 24.76 -21.34
CA THR A 644 5.11 24.59 -22.51
C THR A 644 4.07 25.70 -22.62
N ALA A 645 3.54 26.19 -21.49
CA ALA A 645 2.55 27.28 -21.50
C ALA A 645 3.16 28.64 -21.87
N LYS A 646 4.45 28.88 -21.59
CA LYS A 646 5.15 30.11 -22.02
C LYS A 646 5.14 30.28 -23.53
N ASP A 647 5.37 29.20 -24.26
CA ASP A 647 5.42 29.20 -25.72
C ASP A 647 4.05 28.93 -26.38
N ASN A 648 2.98 28.78 -25.59
CA ASN A 648 1.65 28.41 -26.07
C ASN A 648 0.53 29.21 -25.35
N PRO A 649 0.08 30.34 -25.92
CA PRO A 649 -0.98 31.18 -25.34
C PRO A 649 -2.32 30.44 -25.13
N GLU A 650 -2.67 29.49 -26.00
CA GLU A 650 -3.90 28.68 -25.85
C GLU A 650 -3.81 27.74 -24.64
N LEU A 651 -2.62 27.18 -24.39
CA LEU A 651 -2.39 26.38 -23.19
C LEU A 651 -2.51 27.26 -21.94
N MET A 652 -1.89 28.45 -21.92
CA MET A 652 -2.04 29.41 -20.82
C MET A 652 -3.52 29.71 -20.52
N LYS A 653 -4.31 30.01 -21.56
CA LYS A 653 -5.76 30.24 -21.46
C LYS A 653 -6.50 29.04 -20.88
N SER A 654 -6.20 27.83 -21.36
CA SER A 654 -6.85 26.61 -20.88
C SER A 654 -6.49 26.28 -19.43
N ILE A 655 -5.27 26.61 -18.97
CA ILE A 655 -4.86 26.48 -17.56
C ILE A 655 -5.66 27.46 -16.70
N LEU A 656 -5.67 28.76 -17.03
CA LEU A 656 -6.35 29.79 -16.26
C LEU A 656 -7.87 29.57 -16.16
N THR A 657 -8.46 28.91 -17.16
CA THR A 657 -9.90 28.59 -17.19
C THR A 657 -10.23 27.19 -16.67
N GLY A 658 -9.22 26.37 -16.33
CA GLY A 658 -9.40 24.98 -15.90
C GLY A 658 -9.96 24.05 -16.97
N LYS A 659 -9.77 24.38 -18.25
CA LYS A 659 -10.26 23.62 -19.41
C LYS A 659 -9.18 22.74 -20.05
N ASP A 660 -7.96 22.81 -19.54
CA ASP A 660 -6.87 22.03 -20.06
C ASP A 660 -6.98 20.54 -19.73
N GLU A 661 -6.33 19.73 -20.55
CA GLU A 661 -6.41 18.28 -20.37
C GLU A 661 -5.85 17.84 -19.00
N TYR A 662 -4.79 18.48 -18.50
CA TYR A 662 -4.16 18.09 -17.24
C TYR A 662 -5.13 18.14 -16.05
N SER A 663 -5.98 19.16 -15.96
CA SER A 663 -6.89 19.38 -14.81
C SER A 663 -8.21 18.61 -14.86
N SER A 664 -8.48 17.89 -15.96
CA SER A 664 -9.78 17.23 -16.24
C SER A 664 -10.25 16.17 -15.24
N ASP A 665 -9.35 15.56 -14.47
CA ASP A 665 -9.67 14.47 -13.54
C ASP A 665 -9.79 14.95 -12.07
N ILE A 666 -9.67 16.26 -11.81
CA ILE A 666 -9.88 16.86 -10.48
C ILE A 666 -11.34 16.69 -10.08
N ILE A 667 -11.59 16.23 -8.84
CA ILE A 667 -12.95 16.15 -8.31
C ILE A 667 -13.41 17.59 -8.04
N SER A 668 -14.52 18.02 -8.64
CA SER A 668 -15.00 19.40 -8.44
C SER A 668 -15.57 19.64 -7.05
N GLU A 669 -16.28 18.65 -6.50
CA GLU A 669 -17.00 18.75 -5.24
C GLU A 669 -17.00 17.42 -4.48
N PHE A 670 -16.73 17.48 -3.18
CA PHE A 670 -16.96 16.38 -2.24
C PHE A 670 -18.44 16.35 -1.81
N LYS A 671 -19.07 15.18 -1.92
CA LYS A 671 -20.52 15.00 -1.73
C LYS A 671 -20.88 14.28 -0.43
N GLY A 672 -19.87 13.89 0.34
CA GLY A 672 -20.04 13.18 1.60
C GLY A 672 -20.03 14.10 2.82
N ASN A 673 -19.70 13.52 3.97
CA ASN A 673 -19.67 14.25 5.22
C ASN A 673 -18.25 14.84 5.49
N PRO A 674 -18.07 16.18 5.46
CA PRO A 674 -16.76 16.80 5.66
C PRO A 674 -16.22 16.65 7.08
N LYS A 675 -17.06 16.26 8.05
CA LYS A 675 -16.59 15.91 9.41
C LYS A 675 -15.92 14.54 9.48
N ILE A 676 -16.22 13.65 8.52
CA ILE A 676 -15.68 12.29 8.47
C ILE A 676 -14.49 12.21 7.53
N ILE A 677 -14.60 12.81 6.34
CA ILE A 677 -13.47 13.04 5.43
C ILE A 677 -13.13 14.52 5.52
N PRO A 678 -12.09 14.90 6.28
CA PRO A 678 -11.81 16.29 6.57
C PRO A 678 -11.17 16.97 5.37
N VAL A 679 -12.01 17.48 4.47
CA VAL A 679 -11.65 18.45 3.44
C VAL A 679 -11.86 19.87 3.96
N HIS A 680 -10.98 20.80 3.60
CA HIS A 680 -11.09 22.21 4.00
C HIS A 680 -12.45 22.81 3.60
N ARG A 681 -12.91 22.49 2.39
CA ARG A 681 -14.23 22.84 1.87
C ARG A 681 -14.76 21.74 0.95
N THR A 682 -16.07 21.70 0.76
CA THR A 682 -16.69 20.72 -0.16
C THR A 682 -16.40 21.03 -1.62
N THR A 683 -16.28 22.32 -2.01
CA THR A 683 -15.86 22.71 -3.36
C THR A 683 -14.34 22.58 -3.51
N ILE A 684 -13.88 21.46 -4.04
CA ILE A 684 -12.45 21.17 -4.15
C ILE A 684 -11.80 21.99 -5.27
N ARG A 685 -12.46 22.15 -6.43
CA ARG A 685 -11.87 22.85 -7.58
C ARG A 685 -11.72 24.35 -7.32
N THR A 686 -10.50 24.86 -7.50
CA THR A 686 -10.11 26.24 -7.23
C THR A 686 -9.70 26.94 -8.53
N LEU A 687 -10.51 27.89 -9.00
CA LEU A 687 -10.32 28.63 -10.27
C LEU A 687 -10.46 30.16 -10.10
N PRO A 688 -9.64 30.81 -9.26
CA PRO A 688 -9.79 32.23 -8.94
C PRO A 688 -9.62 33.13 -10.17
N PHE A 689 -8.77 32.75 -11.13
CA PHE A 689 -8.47 33.60 -12.28
C PHE A 689 -9.43 33.45 -13.46
N ARG A 690 -10.30 32.44 -13.47
CA ARG A 690 -11.12 32.10 -14.65
C ARG A 690 -11.99 33.26 -15.10
N ASP A 691 -12.82 33.77 -14.20
CA ASP A 691 -13.83 34.77 -14.54
C ASP A 691 -13.16 36.12 -14.85
N PHE A 692 -12.05 36.44 -14.15
CA PHE A 692 -11.24 37.62 -14.43
C PHE A 692 -10.57 37.55 -15.81
N PHE A 693 -9.99 36.40 -16.15
CA PHE A 693 -9.39 36.15 -17.46
C PHE A 693 -10.42 36.28 -18.58
N GLU A 694 -11.59 35.65 -18.43
CA GLU A 694 -12.65 35.65 -19.47
C GLU A 694 -13.19 37.06 -19.77
N LYS A 695 -13.18 37.98 -18.78
CA LYS A 695 -13.52 39.40 -18.98
C LYS A 695 -12.43 40.21 -19.68
N ASN A 696 -11.16 39.80 -19.57
CA ASN A 696 -9.99 40.61 -19.94
C ASN A 696 -9.11 39.95 -21.02
N ILE A 697 -9.67 39.05 -21.84
CA ILE A 697 -8.93 38.23 -22.83
C ILE A 697 -7.95 39.05 -23.69
N SER A 698 -8.36 40.24 -24.16
CA SER A 698 -7.52 41.10 -24.99
C SER A 698 -6.21 41.55 -24.33
N VAL A 699 -6.17 41.62 -23.00
CA VAL A 699 -4.95 41.94 -22.23
C VAL A 699 -3.99 40.75 -22.24
N PHE A 700 -4.53 39.55 -22.11
CA PHE A 700 -3.77 38.30 -22.10
C PHE A 700 -3.25 37.90 -23.49
N ASP A 701 -3.87 38.42 -24.56
CA ASP A 701 -3.38 38.26 -25.93
C ASP A 701 -2.30 39.28 -26.31
N ASN A 702 -2.05 40.31 -25.49
CA ASN A 702 -1.06 41.34 -25.75
C ASN A 702 0.31 40.99 -25.10
N PRO A 703 1.37 40.71 -25.90
CA PRO A 703 2.68 40.32 -25.38
C PRO A 703 3.32 41.36 -24.46
N GLU A 704 3.05 42.65 -24.67
CA GLU A 704 3.60 43.74 -23.85
C GLU A 704 3.03 43.68 -22.43
N TYR A 705 1.72 43.48 -22.29
CA TYR A 705 1.09 43.34 -20.98
C TYR A 705 1.43 42.01 -20.31
N VAL A 706 1.45 40.91 -21.07
CA VAL A 706 1.84 39.59 -20.55
C VAL A 706 3.25 39.61 -19.97
N SER A 707 4.22 40.20 -20.68
CA SER A 707 5.60 40.31 -20.23
C SER A 707 5.77 41.38 -19.14
N GLY A 708 5.22 42.58 -19.37
CA GLY A 708 5.39 43.74 -18.49
C GLY A 708 4.75 43.57 -17.11
N LEU A 709 3.62 42.86 -17.04
CA LEU A 709 2.94 42.49 -15.79
C LEU A 709 3.29 41.09 -15.30
N GLN A 710 4.11 40.33 -16.05
CA GLN A 710 4.47 38.94 -15.73
C GLN A 710 3.25 38.01 -15.54
N LEU A 711 2.27 38.06 -16.45
CA LEU A 711 1.02 37.28 -16.33
C LEU A 711 1.23 35.75 -16.34
N TYR A 712 2.38 35.24 -16.78
CA TYR A 712 2.75 33.82 -16.60
C TYR A 712 2.89 33.41 -15.13
N PHE A 713 3.13 34.36 -14.23
CA PHE A 713 3.17 34.10 -12.81
C PHE A 713 1.81 33.62 -12.28
N ILE A 714 0.70 34.25 -12.67
CA ILE A 714 -0.63 33.78 -12.25
C ILE A 714 -1.00 32.44 -12.90
N THR A 715 -0.47 32.14 -14.09
CA THR A 715 -0.54 30.80 -14.69
C THR A 715 0.18 29.77 -13.81
N GLN A 716 1.37 30.10 -13.33
CA GLN A 716 2.11 29.24 -12.40
C GLN A 716 1.34 29.05 -11.08
N ILE A 717 0.75 30.10 -10.51
CA ILE A 717 -0.10 29.98 -9.32
C ILE A 717 -1.29 29.05 -9.60
N GLN A 718 -1.99 29.21 -10.73
CA GLN A 718 -3.09 28.32 -11.11
C GLN A 718 -2.64 26.87 -11.27
N MET A 719 -1.44 26.61 -11.82
CA MET A 719 -0.90 25.26 -11.90
C MET A 719 -0.65 24.63 -10.53
N ILE A 720 -0.13 25.41 -9.57
CA ILE A 720 0.09 24.94 -8.19
C ILE A 720 -1.26 24.70 -7.50
N LEU A 721 -2.26 25.55 -7.74
CA LEU A 721 -3.63 25.33 -7.28
C LEU A 721 -4.24 24.04 -7.87
N ASP A 722 -4.04 23.77 -9.16
CA ASP A 722 -4.49 22.50 -9.77
C ASP A 722 -3.83 21.28 -9.10
N ALA A 723 -2.53 21.39 -8.75
CA ALA A 723 -1.84 20.34 -8.02
C ALA A 723 -2.39 20.17 -6.60
N ALA A 724 -2.68 21.27 -5.90
CA ALA A 724 -3.31 21.24 -4.58
C ALA A 724 -4.72 20.61 -4.65
N ASP A 725 -5.55 20.99 -5.62
CA ASP A 725 -6.87 20.41 -5.84
C ASP A 725 -6.80 18.90 -6.13
N TYR A 726 -5.75 18.42 -6.82
CA TYR A 726 -5.51 16.98 -7.02
C TYR A 726 -5.13 16.26 -5.71
N TYR A 727 -4.29 16.88 -4.88
CA TYR A 727 -3.97 16.36 -3.55
C TYR A 727 -5.23 16.29 -2.68
N GLU A 728 -6.06 17.35 -2.65
CA GLU A 728 -7.34 17.36 -1.94
C GLU A 728 -8.31 16.31 -2.48
N SER A 729 -8.42 16.17 -3.80
CA SER A 729 -9.21 15.12 -4.45
C SER A 729 -8.74 13.72 -4.03
N SER A 730 -7.43 13.52 -3.85
CA SER A 730 -6.87 12.24 -3.45
C SER A 730 -7.27 11.83 -2.03
N VAL A 731 -7.43 12.79 -1.09
CA VAL A 731 -7.84 12.52 0.30
C VAL A 731 -9.23 11.85 0.37
N ILE A 732 -10.10 12.16 -0.60
CA ILE A 732 -11.44 11.56 -0.69
C ILE A 732 -11.36 10.05 -0.95
N LEU A 733 -10.29 9.55 -1.57
CA LEU A 733 -10.23 8.20 -2.13
C LEU A 733 -9.01 7.38 -1.66
N PHE A 734 -8.02 8.04 -1.07
CA PHE A 734 -6.74 7.46 -0.72
C PHE A 734 -6.18 8.07 0.56
N SER A 735 -5.74 7.20 1.47
CA SER A 735 -5.13 7.57 2.73
C SER A 735 -3.61 7.70 2.57
N GLU A 736 -3.10 8.94 2.58
CA GLU A 736 -1.66 9.25 2.49
C GLU A 736 -1.27 10.31 3.51
N ARG A 737 -0.37 9.91 4.41
CA ARG A 737 0.09 10.75 5.53
C ARG A 737 0.78 12.01 5.08
N GLN A 738 1.48 11.99 3.94
CA GLN A 738 2.25 13.16 3.47
C GLN A 738 1.36 14.26 2.89
N THR A 739 0.10 13.97 2.54
CA THR A 739 -0.77 14.92 1.84
C THR A 739 -1.00 16.22 2.62
N PRO A 740 -1.37 16.21 3.91
CA PRO A 740 -1.58 17.44 4.69
C PRO A 740 -0.32 18.30 4.80
N ARG A 741 0.84 17.70 5.08
CA ARG A 741 2.13 18.43 5.11
C ARG A 741 2.46 19.08 3.76
N ILE A 742 2.28 18.34 2.65
CA ILE A 742 2.51 18.88 1.31
C ILE A 742 1.56 20.04 1.01
N LEU A 743 0.27 19.91 1.31
CA LEU A 743 -0.71 20.97 1.10
C LEU A 743 -0.39 22.21 1.93
N GLY A 744 -0.02 22.06 3.21
CA GLY A 744 0.44 23.16 4.06
C GLY A 744 1.61 23.93 3.44
N ARG A 745 2.62 23.22 2.93
CA ARG A 745 3.76 23.82 2.20
C ARG A 745 3.33 24.53 0.92
N LEU A 746 2.50 23.89 0.10
CA LEU A 746 2.06 24.45 -1.17
C LEU A 746 1.29 25.75 -0.97
N TYR A 747 0.35 25.77 -0.02
CA TYR A 747 -0.43 26.98 0.27
C TYR A 747 0.40 28.08 0.93
N THR A 748 1.38 27.74 1.77
CA THR A 748 2.37 28.71 2.27
C THR A 748 3.18 29.32 1.12
N SER A 749 3.64 28.50 0.18
CA SER A 749 4.36 28.97 -1.01
C SER A 749 3.49 29.87 -1.87
N ILE A 750 2.23 29.49 -2.13
CA ILE A 750 1.27 30.32 -2.87
C ILE A 750 1.09 31.67 -2.17
N ASN A 751 0.86 31.68 -0.85
CA ASN A 751 0.68 32.91 -0.08
C ASN A 751 1.87 33.86 -0.20
N SER A 752 3.09 33.36 0.05
CA SER A 752 4.33 34.13 -0.05
C SER A 752 4.55 34.69 -1.46
N GLU A 753 4.39 33.85 -2.49
CA GLU A 753 4.59 34.25 -3.87
C GLU A 753 3.54 35.29 -4.32
N LEU A 754 2.28 35.14 -3.89
CA LEU A 754 1.23 36.14 -4.16
C LEU A 754 1.53 37.49 -3.49
N LYS A 755 2.02 37.51 -2.25
CA LYS A 755 2.44 38.75 -1.56
C LYS A 755 3.57 39.46 -2.32
N LYS A 756 4.57 38.71 -2.81
CA LYS A 756 5.66 39.25 -3.65
C LYS A 756 5.13 39.81 -4.97
N TYR A 757 4.25 39.06 -5.64
CA TYR A 757 3.66 39.50 -6.90
C TYR A 757 2.76 40.72 -6.74
N TYR A 758 1.99 40.79 -5.65
CA TYR A 758 1.20 41.96 -5.30
C TYR A 758 2.08 43.22 -5.15
N SER A 759 3.20 43.11 -4.45
CA SER A 759 4.19 44.21 -4.36
C SER A 759 4.77 44.57 -5.74
N PHE A 760 5.05 43.57 -6.58
CA PHE A 760 5.57 43.78 -7.93
C PHE A 760 4.59 44.56 -8.82
N ILE A 761 3.31 44.20 -8.82
CA ILE A 761 2.30 44.91 -9.64
C ILE A 761 1.96 46.29 -9.09
N ASN A 762 2.01 46.49 -7.77
CA ASN A 762 1.79 47.81 -7.16
C ASN A 762 2.87 48.82 -7.54
N SER A 763 4.10 48.36 -7.82
CA SER A 763 5.16 49.22 -8.35
C SER A 763 4.94 49.64 -9.83
N ARG A 764 3.92 49.10 -10.51
CA ARG A 764 3.62 49.30 -11.94
C ARG A 764 2.22 49.86 -12.18
N GLU A 765 1.79 50.83 -11.36
CA GLU A 765 0.45 51.43 -11.42
C GLU A 765 0.03 51.81 -12.84
N THR A 766 0.89 52.54 -13.56
CA THR A 766 0.58 53.05 -14.90
C THR A 766 0.25 51.94 -15.89
N MET A 767 1.01 50.84 -15.87
CA MET A 767 0.76 49.70 -16.74
C MET A 767 -0.46 48.89 -16.29
N MET A 768 -0.68 48.78 -14.98
CA MET A 768 -1.87 48.13 -14.41
C MET A 768 -3.16 48.87 -14.82
N THR A 769 -3.19 50.20 -14.73
CA THR A 769 -4.34 51.02 -15.15
C THR A 769 -4.55 50.94 -16.66
N ALA A 770 -3.47 50.91 -17.46
CA ALA A 770 -3.56 50.75 -18.91
C ALA A 770 -4.10 49.38 -19.33
N ALA A 771 -3.72 48.32 -18.61
CA ALA A 771 -4.14 46.95 -18.90
C ALA A 771 -5.57 46.66 -18.41
N PHE A 772 -5.90 46.98 -17.16
CA PHE A 772 -7.13 46.52 -16.49
C PHE A 772 -8.06 47.65 -16.02
N GLY A 773 -7.72 48.91 -16.29
CA GLY A 773 -8.49 50.08 -15.83
C GLY A 773 -8.32 50.37 -14.32
N GLU A 774 -9.17 51.26 -13.80
CA GLU A 774 -9.11 51.75 -12.41
C GLU A 774 -9.95 50.92 -11.42
N SER A 775 -10.54 49.79 -11.83
CA SER A 775 -11.50 49.03 -11.01
C SER A 775 -10.90 48.40 -9.75
N GLY A 776 -9.58 48.16 -9.74
CA GLY A 776 -8.90 47.44 -8.66
C GLY A 776 -9.26 45.95 -8.55
N GLU A 777 -10.09 45.40 -9.44
CA GLU A 777 -10.62 44.02 -9.37
C GLU A 777 -9.49 42.98 -9.29
N PHE A 778 -8.43 43.13 -10.08
CA PHE A 778 -7.28 42.22 -10.05
C PHE A 778 -6.54 42.24 -8.71
N ARG A 779 -6.39 43.41 -8.10
CA ARG A 779 -5.72 43.55 -6.80
C ARG A 779 -6.54 42.88 -5.71
N GLN A 780 -7.86 43.08 -5.73
CA GLN A 780 -8.74 42.45 -4.76
C GLN A 780 -8.69 40.92 -4.90
N LEU A 781 -8.73 40.40 -6.13
CA LEU A 781 -8.60 38.97 -6.39
C LEU A 781 -7.32 38.36 -5.79
N LEU A 782 -6.18 39.06 -5.92
CA LEU A 782 -4.92 38.60 -5.34
C LEU A 782 -4.93 38.66 -3.82
N ILE A 783 -5.51 39.71 -3.22
CA ILE A 783 -5.67 39.83 -1.77
C ILE A 783 -6.55 38.70 -1.22
N ASP A 784 -7.70 38.43 -1.86
CA ASP A 784 -8.62 37.37 -1.46
C ASP A 784 -7.91 36.00 -1.50
N LEU A 785 -7.11 35.75 -2.55
CA LEU A 785 -6.34 34.51 -2.68
C LEU A 785 -5.17 34.41 -1.66
N VAL A 786 -4.58 35.54 -1.25
CA VAL A 786 -3.60 35.58 -0.15
C VAL A 786 -4.27 35.11 1.15
N TYR A 787 -5.45 35.64 1.51
CA TYR A 787 -6.16 35.20 2.71
C TYR A 787 -6.63 33.74 2.62
N GLU A 788 -7.18 33.32 1.48
CA GLU A 788 -7.60 31.93 1.26
C GLU A 788 -6.44 30.93 1.37
N SER A 789 -5.28 31.26 0.79
CA SER A 789 -4.09 30.41 0.89
C SER A 789 -3.52 30.36 2.31
N ALA A 790 -3.60 31.44 3.09
CA ALA A 790 -3.21 31.43 4.50
C ALA A 790 -4.10 30.49 5.33
N ASP A 791 -5.42 30.63 5.21
CA ASP A 791 -6.41 29.80 5.91
C ASP A 791 -6.24 28.30 5.57
N ARG A 792 -6.03 27.99 4.29
CA ARG A 792 -5.75 26.62 3.84
C ARG A 792 -4.42 26.08 4.35
N ALA A 793 -3.37 26.90 4.39
CA ALA A 793 -2.08 26.47 4.94
C ALA A 793 -2.22 26.07 6.42
N ILE A 794 -2.89 26.89 7.23
CA ILE A 794 -3.17 26.62 8.65
C ILE A 794 -3.96 25.33 8.80
N TYR A 795 -5.06 25.18 8.08
CA TYR A 795 -5.90 23.98 8.12
C TYR A 795 -5.09 22.70 7.86
N TRP A 796 -4.29 22.70 6.79
CA TRP A 796 -3.56 21.50 6.39
C TRP A 796 -2.37 21.18 7.30
N PHE A 797 -1.70 22.19 7.86
CA PHE A 797 -0.69 21.96 8.88
C PHE A 797 -1.29 21.48 10.20
N ASP A 798 -2.40 22.08 10.67
CA ASP A 798 -3.12 21.63 11.86
C ASP A 798 -3.55 20.17 11.70
N MET A 799 -4.05 19.79 10.52
CA MET A 799 -4.35 18.40 10.18
C MET A 799 -3.09 17.51 10.19
N ALA A 800 -1.96 17.98 9.65
CA ALA A 800 -0.72 17.19 9.59
C ALA A 800 -0.22 16.79 10.98
N ILE A 801 -0.08 17.76 11.88
CA ILE A 801 0.40 17.52 13.26
C ILE A 801 -0.63 16.79 14.12
N SER A 802 -1.91 16.81 13.74
CA SER A 802 -2.95 16.03 14.43
C SER A 802 -2.94 14.56 14.01
N LEU A 803 -2.78 14.28 12.72
CA LEU A 803 -2.76 12.90 12.18
C LEU A 803 -1.49 12.14 12.55
N LEU A 804 -0.35 12.84 12.56
CA LEU A 804 0.95 12.29 12.95
C LEU A 804 1.64 13.24 13.93
N PRO A 805 1.23 13.23 15.21
CA PRO A 805 1.86 14.08 16.22
C PRO A 805 3.27 13.61 16.59
N GLY A 806 3.61 12.32 16.40
CA GLY A 806 4.93 11.77 16.73
C GLY A 806 5.41 10.74 15.72
N THR A 807 5.88 9.58 16.20
CA THR A 807 6.38 8.42 15.42
C THR A 807 7.68 8.65 14.63
N TRP A 808 8.52 9.58 15.08
CA TRP A 808 9.80 9.92 14.43
C TRP A 808 10.83 8.78 14.45
N ASN A 809 10.71 7.85 15.40
CA ASN A 809 11.46 6.60 15.41
C ASN A 809 11.25 5.74 14.16
N ARG A 810 10.10 5.89 13.47
CA ARG A 810 9.76 5.17 12.23
C ARG A 810 9.76 6.09 11.02
N TYR A 811 9.42 7.36 11.20
CA TYR A 811 9.42 8.39 10.15
C TYR A 811 10.26 9.60 10.59
N PRO A 812 11.60 9.50 10.54
CA PRO A 812 12.48 10.57 11.00
C PRO A 812 12.28 11.87 10.21
N ASP A 813 11.81 11.78 8.95
CA ASP A 813 11.49 12.93 8.12
C ASP A 813 10.36 13.80 8.69
N TRP A 814 9.57 13.29 9.64
CA TRP A 814 8.46 13.99 10.27
C TRP A 814 8.82 14.76 11.54
N GLU A 815 10.04 14.64 12.08
CA GLU A 815 10.46 15.38 13.28
C GLU A 815 10.33 16.90 13.08
N ASP A 816 10.72 17.37 11.90
CA ASP A 816 10.73 18.80 11.57
C ASP A 816 9.34 19.40 11.30
N ILE A 817 8.24 18.62 11.33
CA ILE A 817 6.91 19.15 10.93
C ILE A 817 6.47 20.34 11.80
N TYR A 818 6.78 20.31 13.10
CA TYR A 818 6.38 21.35 14.03
C TYR A 818 7.16 22.64 13.80
N ILE A 819 8.49 22.56 13.64
CA ILE A 819 9.32 23.74 13.34
C ILE A 819 9.05 24.28 11.94
N GLU A 820 8.75 23.41 10.98
CA GLU A 820 8.33 23.80 9.63
C GLU A 820 7.02 24.59 9.67
N TYR A 821 6.03 24.12 10.44
CA TYR A 821 4.78 24.85 10.63
C TYR A 821 5.02 26.17 11.36
N MET A 822 5.76 26.19 12.48
CA MET A 822 6.08 27.43 13.18
C MET A 822 6.78 28.46 12.29
N SER A 823 7.68 28.01 11.43
CA SER A 823 8.41 28.87 10.49
C SER A 823 7.52 29.46 9.39
N SER A 824 6.39 28.83 9.08
CA SER A 824 5.43 29.37 8.11
C SER A 824 4.48 30.42 8.71
N ILE A 825 4.22 30.37 10.03
CA ILE A 825 3.29 31.28 10.74
C ILE A 825 3.52 32.76 10.43
N PRO A 826 4.74 33.32 10.49
CA PRO A 826 4.96 34.74 10.21
C PRO A 826 4.60 35.16 8.78
N SER A 827 4.65 34.22 7.84
CA SER A 827 4.34 34.48 6.43
C SER A 827 2.83 34.46 6.16
N ILE A 828 2.07 33.61 6.85
CA ILE A 828 0.64 33.36 6.57
C ILE A 828 -0.31 34.17 7.46
N LEU A 829 0.08 34.51 8.69
CA LEU A 829 -0.72 35.36 9.60
C LEU A 829 -0.24 36.81 9.58
N ASP A 830 -1.15 37.77 9.70
CA ASP A 830 -0.81 39.19 9.57
C ASP A 830 -0.59 39.89 10.92
N SER A 831 -1.34 39.54 11.97
CA SER A 831 -1.22 40.18 13.29
C SER A 831 -0.25 39.44 14.22
N ASN A 832 0.49 40.18 15.05
CA ASN A 832 1.37 39.56 16.05
C ASN A 832 0.59 38.79 17.13
N GLU A 833 -0.64 39.19 17.44
CA GLU A 833 -1.49 38.46 18.39
C GLU A 833 -1.90 37.08 17.86
N GLU A 834 -2.34 36.97 16.61
CA GLU A 834 -2.69 35.67 16.00
C GLU A 834 -1.45 34.77 15.88
N ARG A 835 -0.31 35.35 15.47
CA ARG A 835 0.97 34.63 15.40
C ARG A 835 1.38 34.09 16.77
N LYS A 836 1.30 34.92 17.81
CA LYS A 836 1.61 34.54 19.20
C LYS A 836 0.76 33.35 19.64
N LEU A 837 -0.56 33.43 19.47
CA LEU A 837 -1.49 32.37 19.86
C LEU A 837 -1.22 31.07 19.09
N LYS A 838 -1.01 31.14 17.78
CA LYS A 838 -0.74 29.96 16.96
C LYS A 838 0.62 29.33 17.28
N ILE A 839 1.66 30.13 17.56
CA ILE A 839 2.97 29.60 17.99
C ILE A 839 2.83 28.86 19.33
N LEU A 840 2.08 29.39 20.30
CA LEU A 840 1.83 28.69 21.56
C LEU A 840 1.07 27.36 21.34
N GLU A 841 0.04 27.36 20.48
CA GLU A 841 -0.72 26.14 20.16
C GLU A 841 0.17 25.05 19.53
N VAL A 842 1.02 25.42 18.56
CA VAL A 842 1.93 24.46 17.91
C VAL A 842 2.99 23.97 18.90
N ALA A 843 3.46 24.83 19.81
CA ALA A 843 4.39 24.45 20.87
C ALA A 843 3.77 23.42 21.82
N GLU A 844 2.53 23.65 22.26
CA GLU A 844 1.79 22.74 23.14
C GLU A 844 1.63 21.36 22.51
N LYS A 845 1.25 21.30 21.22
CA LYS A 845 1.13 20.01 20.50
C LYS A 845 2.46 19.30 20.31
N HIS A 846 3.56 20.05 20.09
CA HIS A 846 4.89 19.45 19.96
C HIS A 846 5.38 18.87 21.29
N VAL A 847 5.21 19.64 22.37
CA VAL A 847 5.56 19.21 23.73
C VAL A 847 4.77 17.95 24.12
N TRP A 848 3.46 17.94 23.90
CA TRP A 848 2.64 16.76 24.15
C TRP A 848 3.13 15.53 23.38
N ALA A 849 3.57 15.69 22.13
CA ALA A 849 4.14 14.58 21.37
C ALA A 849 5.46 14.07 21.98
N CYS A 850 6.37 14.97 22.35
CA CYS A 850 7.64 14.63 22.99
C CYS A 850 7.44 13.90 24.32
N GLU A 851 6.51 14.35 25.16
CA GLU A 851 6.17 13.71 26.44
C GLU A 851 5.74 12.24 26.27
N ASN A 852 5.09 11.93 25.16
CA ASN A 852 4.53 10.60 24.89
C ASN A 852 5.39 9.70 23.98
N MET A 853 6.44 10.26 23.35
CA MET A 853 7.33 9.52 22.45
C MET A 853 8.51 8.83 23.14
N GLY A 854 8.91 9.27 24.33
CA GLY A 854 10.18 8.86 24.96
C GLY A 854 11.20 10.00 24.87
N PRO A 855 12.53 9.77 24.94
CA PRO A 855 13.51 10.82 25.21
C PRO A 855 13.68 11.79 24.02
N GLU A 856 12.68 12.60 23.78
CA GLU A 856 12.59 13.60 22.74
C GLU A 856 12.49 14.98 23.40
N ALA A 857 13.22 15.94 22.85
CA ALA A 857 13.38 17.27 23.40
C ALA A 857 12.97 18.31 22.33
N PRO A 858 11.90 19.09 22.54
CA PRO A 858 11.38 20.06 21.56
C PRO A 858 12.22 21.36 21.52
N VAL A 859 13.53 21.23 21.29
CA VAL A 859 14.52 22.33 21.35
C VAL A 859 14.24 23.37 20.27
N GLU A 860 14.03 22.91 19.05
CA GLU A 860 13.96 23.75 17.85
C GLU A 860 12.74 24.68 17.90
N THR A 861 11.59 24.16 18.34
CA THR A 861 10.36 24.95 18.48
C THR A 861 10.43 25.93 19.65
N LEU A 862 11.06 25.55 20.77
CA LEU A 862 11.26 26.46 21.91
C LEU A 862 12.18 27.61 21.51
N GLN A 863 13.31 27.29 20.87
CA GLN A 863 14.27 28.26 20.39
C GLN A 863 13.62 29.23 19.39
N PHE A 864 12.85 28.73 18.43
CA PHE A 864 12.10 29.55 17.49
C PHE A 864 11.14 30.49 18.22
N ALA A 865 10.33 29.97 19.14
CA ALA A 865 9.34 30.76 19.87
C ALA A 865 10.01 31.90 20.65
N ILE A 866 11.10 31.63 21.37
CA ILE A 866 11.87 32.64 22.12
C ILE A 866 12.42 33.72 21.19
N GLN A 867 13.06 33.33 20.08
CA GLN A 867 13.64 34.27 19.13
C GLN A 867 12.58 35.14 18.47
N TRP A 868 11.46 34.54 18.09
CA TRP A 868 10.33 35.24 17.50
C TRP A 868 9.72 36.24 18.49
N GLY A 869 9.46 35.81 19.73
CA GLY A 869 8.91 36.66 20.79
C GLY A 869 9.77 37.90 21.04
N LYS A 870 11.09 37.71 21.25
CA LYS A 870 12.06 38.79 21.48
C LYS A 870 12.15 39.80 20.34
N SER A 871 11.88 39.35 19.11
CA SER A 871 12.01 40.18 17.91
C SER A 871 10.73 40.93 17.57
N ASN A 872 9.56 40.47 18.03
CA ASN A 872 8.25 40.92 17.52
C ASN A 872 7.27 41.41 18.61
N LEU A 873 7.47 41.10 19.88
CA LEU A 873 6.57 41.47 20.97
C LEU A 873 7.12 42.65 21.78
N SER A 874 6.22 43.46 22.33
CA SER A 874 6.59 44.50 23.31
C SER A 874 6.97 43.88 24.66
N ASN A 875 7.65 44.63 25.55
CA ASN A 875 8.12 44.09 26.83
C ASN A 875 7.02 43.44 27.69
N GLY A 876 5.81 43.99 27.71
CA GLY A 876 4.69 43.41 28.48
C GLY A 876 4.18 42.11 27.85
N GLU A 877 3.91 42.12 26.55
CA GLU A 877 3.45 40.96 25.79
C GLU A 877 4.49 39.83 25.79
N LEU A 878 5.78 40.18 25.78
CA LEU A 878 6.88 39.23 25.84
C LEU A 878 6.90 38.47 27.18
N ILE A 879 6.70 39.17 28.31
CA ILE A 879 6.65 38.52 29.63
C ILE A 879 5.49 37.52 29.70
N ASP A 880 4.30 37.89 29.23
CA ASP A 880 3.13 37.01 29.23
C ASP A 880 3.34 35.79 28.31
N PHE A 881 4.01 35.99 27.17
CA PHE A 881 4.36 34.95 26.23
C PHE A 881 5.41 33.98 26.79
N GLU A 882 6.48 34.49 27.39
CA GLU A 882 7.52 33.69 28.06
C GLU A 882 6.96 32.88 29.24
N GLN A 883 6.04 33.46 30.02
CA GLN A 883 5.31 32.71 31.07
C GLN A 883 4.46 31.57 30.50
N SER A 884 3.80 31.81 29.37
CA SER A 884 2.99 30.79 28.70
C SER A 884 3.87 29.65 28.18
N LEU A 885 5.02 29.96 27.56
CA LEU A 885 6.00 28.96 27.16
C LEU A 885 6.54 28.18 28.37
N LYS A 886 6.86 28.85 29.47
CA LYS A 886 7.35 28.20 30.69
C LYS A 886 6.34 27.20 31.24
N LYS A 887 5.04 27.52 31.19
CA LYS A 887 3.98 26.59 31.58
C LYS A 887 3.87 25.41 30.63
N ILE A 888 3.95 25.64 29.32
CA ILE A 888 3.84 24.58 28.30
C ILE A 888 5.00 23.58 28.43
N TYR A 889 6.23 24.04 28.63
CA TYR A 889 7.42 23.17 28.60
C TYR A 889 7.80 22.56 29.97
N GLU A 890 7.10 22.90 31.06
CA GLU A 890 7.46 22.49 32.42
C GLU A 890 7.53 20.96 32.59
N GLU A 891 6.52 20.23 32.12
CA GLU A 891 6.42 18.78 32.29
C GLU A 891 7.48 18.04 31.46
N VAL A 892 7.60 18.34 30.16
CA VAL A 892 8.63 17.72 29.30
C VAL A 892 10.06 17.99 29.78
N VAL A 893 10.35 19.17 30.34
CA VAL A 893 11.65 19.50 30.92
C VAL A 893 11.91 18.67 32.18
N SER A 894 10.91 18.54 33.05
CA SER A 894 10.97 17.70 34.25
C SER A 894 11.26 16.24 33.89
N LEU A 895 10.50 15.68 32.94
CA LEU A 895 10.68 14.29 32.47
C LEU A 895 12.08 14.04 31.89
N ASN A 896 12.60 14.96 31.08
CA ASN A 896 13.92 14.83 30.47
C ASN A 896 15.06 15.05 31.48
N THR A 897 14.87 15.91 32.49
CA THR A 897 15.82 16.09 33.60
C THR A 897 15.93 14.80 34.41
N ASP A 898 14.79 14.24 34.79
CA ASP A 898 14.69 12.96 35.49
C ASP A 898 15.39 11.82 34.72
N LEU A 899 15.21 11.78 33.41
CA LEU A 899 15.85 10.81 32.54
C LEU A 899 17.38 10.97 32.57
N LEU A 900 17.88 12.20 32.41
CA LEU A 900 19.32 12.51 32.41
C LEU A 900 20.00 12.12 33.73
N GLU A 901 19.31 12.29 34.85
CA GLU A 901 19.81 11.91 36.18
C GLU A 901 19.79 10.39 36.42
N LYS A 902 18.72 9.71 35.99
CA LYS A 902 18.48 8.28 36.32
C LYS A 902 19.14 7.31 35.33
N SER A 903 19.55 7.76 34.16
CA SER A 903 20.07 6.91 33.08
C SER A 903 21.50 7.28 32.66
N PRO A 904 22.54 6.64 33.24
CA PRO A 904 23.94 6.99 32.96
C PRO A 904 24.44 6.63 31.54
N ASN A 905 23.61 5.96 30.71
CA ASN A 905 23.98 5.43 29.39
C ASN A 905 23.16 6.05 28.23
N ILE A 906 22.63 7.27 28.38
CA ILE A 906 21.91 7.96 27.29
C ILE A 906 22.90 8.31 26.15
N PRO A 907 22.51 8.17 24.87
CA PRO A 907 23.32 8.63 23.74
C PRO A 907 23.73 10.10 23.90
N GLN A 908 24.98 10.43 23.56
CA GLN A 908 25.51 11.78 23.76
C GLN A 908 24.67 12.87 23.07
N ASP A 909 24.23 12.61 21.83
CA ASP A 909 23.38 13.52 21.06
C ASP A 909 22.05 13.82 21.76
N THR A 910 21.37 12.77 22.24
CA THR A 910 20.14 12.91 23.06
C THR A 910 20.40 13.70 24.35
N ALA A 911 21.50 13.42 25.04
CA ALA A 911 21.87 14.16 26.25
C ALA A 911 22.17 15.65 25.97
N GLU A 912 22.79 15.96 24.83
CA GLU A 912 23.05 17.34 24.38
C GLU A 912 21.76 18.08 24.03
N ARG A 913 20.80 17.43 23.35
CA ARG A 913 19.47 17.99 23.09
C ARG A 913 18.70 18.26 24.39
N ILE A 914 18.70 17.33 25.33
CA ILE A 914 18.07 17.51 26.66
C ILE A 914 18.68 18.69 27.41
N ARG A 915 20.01 18.78 27.49
CA ARG A 915 20.68 19.93 28.14
C ARG A 915 20.36 21.25 27.46
N SER A 916 20.25 21.25 26.14
CA SER A 916 19.87 22.44 25.37
C SER A 916 18.44 22.87 25.70
N LEU A 917 17.51 21.92 25.80
CA LEU A 917 16.13 22.19 26.23
C LEU A 917 16.09 22.82 27.63
N ILE A 918 16.78 22.21 28.61
CA ILE A 918 16.85 22.71 29.99
C ILE A 918 17.43 24.13 30.01
N SER A 919 18.53 24.37 29.30
CA SER A 919 19.15 25.69 29.25
C SER A 919 18.25 26.76 28.63
N LEU A 920 17.47 26.41 27.59
CA LEU A 920 16.50 27.33 27.00
C LEU A 920 15.33 27.61 27.95
N TYR A 921 14.87 26.59 28.67
CA TYR A 921 13.80 26.72 29.67
C TYR A 921 14.20 27.59 30.86
N GLU A 922 15.44 27.44 31.38
CA GLU A 922 15.97 28.26 32.46
C GLU A 922 16.19 29.73 32.05
N ALA A 923 16.34 29.99 30.75
CA ALA A 923 16.49 31.33 30.20
C ALA A 923 15.16 32.08 29.99
N LEU A 924 14.01 31.40 30.14
CA LEU A 924 12.65 31.97 30.24
C LEU A 924 12.33 32.39 31.69
#